data_AF-A0A3G8R927-F1
#
_entry.id   AF-A0A3G8R927-F1
#
_cell.length_a   1.000
_cell.length_b   1.000
_cell.length_c   1.000
_cell.angle_alpha   90.00
_cell.angle_beta   90.00
_cell.angle_gamma   90.00
#
_symmetry.space_group_name_H-M   'P 1'
#
loop_
_entity.id
_entity.type
_entity.pdbx_description
1 polymer ?
#
loop_
_entity_poly.entity_id
_entity_poly.type
_entity_poly.pdbx_seq_one_letter_code
_entity_poly.pdbx_strand_id
1 'polypeptide(L)'
;MVEEKNNVSEPKPSRLRRTMRRLGRVIKWVVIIGFMGALFAGGTAAGYIASIVKNEPVRSRSTILQEVDKNAITGFAYFNDGSPIGQLRTEEDRRPVTFKEIPQLVIDAVIAIEDNHFYEHKGVDLSGTLRAVKQKALHESVQTGGSTLTQQLARRVFLNLDRTDDRKVKEILLSLRLERFLSKQQIITAYLNKVPFGNGSSGYNVFGIKAAAKGIFNENDLGKLNVAQAAYLAGLPQLPSSYSAYNGKGEFNEAGFKRAINRQHLVLSRMLEENKINKAQYDEAMAFDIKKSLAPRTVKAYNTYPYLMMETERQAAQALMSVTNPSQKANASADTKTKDDNDLLKEAEQQLRTGGYMVYTTIDKSVYKSMRQIAENKDNFSATSKTKGDEQAAAILIQHKTGAILGMMEGRDFQKEQMNYATQMVRQPGSAMKPIAAYLPALDSGLVQPGTIVDDAPIILKDGSNGYHIPKNSNNRYQGLVTARYALNQSLNTIALKLFNEKVGINKAWAFAKKLGITTLEPSDNNAQTGVLGGLAHGVTVEELTNAYGAIPNGGVFNDAYMIEKIVDSQGNIVYKHQPNPVQAFTPQTAYLMTDMLRTAVSEGTGRLVRRNFNQSGKIPIAGKTGTTQSYTDVWFEGFTPDVTLGVWVGYKQPVNKLETKAQKERARRLWALIMNEVTAKDSQLFQTDSFKRPDGIVSRTASAYGSDIYNSKYLPKNSENGVTRAKYITYQGVNYIPRDGTPDDMLYERTVRKREKPISELIKELQQAFTVMRRHNSLSYYLPQDADKEAPTQIDPRKDDGAAPNAPSSVSVSYSDGKAIISFSPSGNSDVVGYRLYRSTDGGSFERLGKVVMADGSKVFSDSPGGGSASYYVTAVDVGGHESGPSTKASAVPVVPPADSESPDIPGEGDETGAQPTEVPTAPEQPQAKAAGTSVVLQWSAGKPADAITGYNVYYSESGAEPFKNIGSTANTNFEYKPGRKPKGWFRVTSMNTMGESAPSGAVRP
;
A
#
# COMPACT_ATOMS: atom_id res chain seq x y z
N MET A 1 75.27 95.96 -79.89
CA MET A 1 76.04 95.00 -80.71
C MET A 1 75.08 93.91 -81.14
N VAL A 2 75.04 93.67 -82.45
CA VAL A 2 74.14 92.77 -83.18
C VAL A 2 74.63 91.32 -83.02
N GLU A 3 73.72 90.36 -82.85
CA GLU A 3 73.70 89.17 -83.72
C GLU A 3 72.39 88.40 -83.62
N GLU A 4 71.81 88.21 -84.81
CA GLU A 4 70.56 87.56 -85.14
C GLU A 4 70.91 86.17 -85.70
N LYS A 5 70.24 85.10 -85.23
CA LYS A 5 70.20 83.82 -85.96
C LYS A 5 68.76 83.28 -85.96
N ASN A 6 68.30 83.01 -87.19
CA ASN A 6 66.95 82.61 -87.56
C ASN A 6 66.67 81.11 -87.38
N ASN A 7 65.40 80.83 -87.03
CA ASN A 7 64.53 79.69 -87.37
C ASN A 7 64.93 78.23 -87.05
N VAL A 8 64.08 77.52 -86.28
CA VAL A 8 63.00 76.65 -86.81
C VAL A 8 61.84 76.60 -85.79
N SER A 9 60.62 76.68 -86.29
CA SER A 9 59.34 76.70 -85.56
C SER A 9 58.90 75.33 -85.03
N GLU A 10 58.66 75.21 -83.72
CA GLU A 10 57.80 74.14 -83.16
C GLU A 10 56.34 74.63 -83.02
N PRO A 11 55.33 73.83 -83.43
CA PRO A 11 53.94 74.26 -83.37
C PRO A 11 53.44 74.33 -81.92
N LYS A 12 53.00 75.52 -81.50
CA LYS A 12 52.28 75.73 -80.23
C LYS A 12 51.06 74.80 -80.17
N PRO A 13 50.93 73.92 -79.16
CA PRO A 13 49.80 73.01 -79.10
C PRO A 13 48.49 73.78 -78.91
N SER A 14 47.49 73.45 -79.75
CA SER A 14 46.15 74.03 -79.71
C SER A 14 45.55 73.97 -78.30
N ARG A 15 44.78 75.00 -77.91
CA ARG A 15 44.12 75.09 -76.59
C ARG A 15 43.37 73.80 -76.22
N LEU A 16 42.81 73.07 -77.20
CA LEU A 16 42.16 71.76 -77.02
C LEU A 16 43.07 70.68 -76.41
N ARG A 17 44.34 70.61 -76.83
CA ARG A 17 45.32 69.59 -76.36
C ARG A 17 45.72 69.82 -74.90
N ARG A 18 45.70 71.08 -74.43
CA ARG A 18 46.03 71.46 -73.04
C ARG A 18 44.86 71.17 -72.09
N THR A 19 43.62 71.34 -72.54
CA THR A 19 42.39 71.00 -71.79
C THR A 19 42.20 69.49 -71.68
N MET A 20 42.40 68.74 -72.77
CA MET A 20 42.36 67.27 -72.74
C MET A 20 43.45 66.65 -71.84
N ARG A 21 44.66 67.22 -71.79
CA ARG A 21 45.72 66.80 -70.84
C ARG A 21 45.44 67.16 -69.38
N ARG A 22 44.57 68.14 -69.10
CA ARG A 22 44.10 68.45 -67.74
C ARG A 22 42.96 67.52 -67.35
N LEU A 23 41.99 67.29 -68.24
CA LEU A 23 40.90 66.35 -68.04
C LEU A 23 41.41 64.91 -67.87
N GLY A 24 42.36 64.47 -68.70
CA GLY A 24 43.01 63.16 -68.56
C GLY A 24 43.81 63.00 -67.26
N ARG A 25 44.37 64.09 -66.72
CA ARG A 25 45.01 64.08 -65.38
C ARG A 25 43.99 64.00 -64.26
N VAL A 26 42.86 64.70 -64.37
CA VAL A 26 41.75 64.60 -63.41
C VAL A 26 41.15 63.19 -63.43
N ILE A 27 40.86 62.63 -64.60
CA ILE A 27 40.38 61.25 -64.74
C ILE A 27 41.41 60.26 -64.18
N LYS A 28 42.70 60.42 -64.48
CA LYS A 28 43.77 59.59 -63.91
C LYS A 28 43.79 59.63 -62.39
N TRP A 29 43.69 60.82 -61.77
CA TRP A 29 43.65 60.93 -60.32
C TRP A 29 42.35 60.40 -59.72
N VAL A 30 41.21 60.57 -60.38
CA VAL A 30 39.93 59.96 -59.97
C VAL A 30 40.00 58.43 -60.02
N VAL A 31 40.62 57.86 -61.05
CA VAL A 31 40.83 56.40 -61.15
C VAL A 31 41.83 55.91 -60.09
N ILE A 32 42.93 56.63 -59.86
CA ILE A 32 43.92 56.26 -58.83
C ILE A 32 43.33 56.38 -57.43
N ILE A 33 42.62 57.46 -57.12
CA ILE A 33 41.95 57.65 -55.82
C ILE A 33 40.82 56.64 -55.67
N GLY A 34 40.07 56.34 -56.74
CA GLY A 34 39.08 55.27 -56.74
C GLY A 34 39.69 53.89 -56.49
N PHE A 35 40.84 53.60 -57.10
CA PHE A 35 41.56 52.34 -56.90
C PHE A 35 42.20 52.24 -55.51
N MET A 36 42.81 53.32 -55.01
CA MET A 36 43.32 53.40 -53.64
C MET A 36 42.19 53.31 -52.61
N GLY A 37 41.05 53.94 -52.88
CA GLY A 37 39.84 53.82 -52.07
C GLY A 37 39.31 52.39 -52.05
N ALA A 38 39.31 51.70 -53.21
CA ALA A 38 38.92 50.31 -53.31
C ALA A 38 39.90 49.36 -52.57
N LEU A 39 41.21 49.59 -52.67
CA LEU A 39 42.22 48.82 -51.94
C LEU A 39 42.13 49.07 -50.43
N PHE A 40 41.94 50.33 -50.01
CA PHE A 40 41.77 50.68 -48.62
C PHE A 40 40.50 50.02 -48.05
N ALA A 41 39.37 50.15 -48.74
CA ALA A 41 38.10 49.51 -48.36
C ALA A 41 38.21 47.97 -48.34
N GLY A 42 38.90 47.38 -49.32
CA GLY A 42 39.19 45.95 -49.37
C GLY A 42 40.06 45.49 -48.20
N GLY A 43 41.10 46.27 -47.86
CA GLY A 43 41.98 46.01 -46.72
C GLY A 43 41.26 46.15 -45.38
N THR A 44 40.39 47.16 -45.22
CA THR A 44 39.58 47.35 -44.01
C THR A 44 38.56 46.21 -43.86
N ALA A 45 37.89 45.82 -44.94
CA ALA A 45 36.96 44.69 -44.95
C ALA A 45 37.67 43.37 -44.63
N ALA A 46 38.84 43.11 -45.23
CA ALA A 46 39.64 41.92 -44.95
C ALA A 46 40.14 41.89 -43.50
N GLY A 47 40.61 43.01 -42.96
CA GLY A 47 41.02 43.15 -41.56
C GLY A 47 39.85 42.95 -40.58
N TYR A 48 38.68 43.48 -40.90
CA TYR A 48 37.45 43.27 -40.11
C TYR A 48 36.97 41.82 -40.15
N ILE A 49 36.98 41.17 -41.32
CA ILE A 49 36.68 39.73 -41.40
C ILE A 49 37.68 38.95 -40.56
N ALA A 50 38.99 39.21 -40.72
CA ALA A 50 40.03 38.52 -39.98
C ALA A 50 39.89 38.68 -38.46
N SER A 51 39.50 39.85 -37.95
CA SER A 51 39.28 40.06 -36.51
C SER A 51 38.11 39.23 -35.97
N ILE A 52 37.05 39.04 -36.77
CA ILE A 52 35.88 38.23 -36.41
C ILE A 52 36.20 36.73 -36.36
N VAL A 53 36.99 36.23 -37.32
CA VAL A 53 37.29 34.78 -37.43
C VAL A 53 38.52 34.32 -36.66
N LYS A 54 39.38 35.23 -36.17
CA LYS A 54 40.63 34.88 -35.46
C LYS A 54 40.44 33.88 -34.31
N ASN A 55 39.31 33.97 -33.61
CA ASN A 55 38.99 33.15 -32.44
C ASN A 55 37.95 32.05 -32.74
N GLU A 56 37.51 31.88 -33.99
CA GLU A 56 36.50 30.87 -34.36
C GLU A 56 37.18 29.55 -34.73
N PRO A 57 36.92 28.43 -34.02
CA PRO A 57 37.55 27.15 -34.32
C PRO A 57 37.11 26.63 -35.69
N VAL A 58 38.09 26.16 -36.48
CA VAL A 58 37.81 25.48 -37.75
C VAL A 58 37.19 24.11 -37.46
N ARG A 59 35.86 24.02 -37.59
CA ARG A 59 35.11 22.77 -37.44
C ARG A 59 35.48 21.79 -38.55
N SER A 60 35.76 20.54 -38.18
CA SER A 60 36.05 19.46 -39.13
C SER A 60 34.80 19.06 -39.91
N ARG A 61 34.99 18.31 -41.01
CA ARG A 61 33.86 17.75 -41.78
C ARG A 61 32.97 16.87 -40.89
N SER A 62 33.57 16.00 -40.07
CA SER A 62 32.81 15.10 -39.18
C SER A 62 31.97 15.87 -38.17
N THR A 63 32.52 16.91 -37.53
CA THR A 63 31.77 17.76 -36.59
C THR A 63 30.60 18.48 -37.28
N ILE A 64 30.80 19.01 -38.49
CA ILE A 64 29.73 19.68 -39.23
C ILE A 64 28.61 18.70 -39.58
N LEU A 65 28.94 17.53 -40.11
CA LEU A 65 27.95 16.51 -40.44
C LEU A 65 27.19 16.06 -39.19
N GLN A 66 27.90 15.81 -38.08
CA GLN A 66 27.28 15.41 -36.82
C GLN A 66 26.30 16.46 -36.27
N GLU A 67 26.66 17.74 -36.26
CA GLU A 67 25.77 18.81 -35.77
C GLU A 67 24.57 19.05 -36.71
N VAL A 68 24.77 18.88 -38.02
CA VAL A 68 23.67 18.95 -39.00
C VAL A 68 22.72 17.76 -38.83
N ASP A 69 23.21 16.56 -38.57
CA ASP A 69 22.37 15.38 -38.39
C ASP A 69 21.74 15.28 -36.99
N LYS A 70 22.33 15.95 -35.99
CA LYS A 70 21.79 16.00 -34.63
C LYS A 70 20.43 16.67 -34.59
N ASN A 71 19.41 15.90 -34.20
CA ASN A 71 18.04 16.35 -34.05
C ASN A 71 17.51 15.85 -32.70
N ALA A 72 16.82 16.71 -31.95
CA ALA A 72 16.03 16.27 -30.81
C ALA A 72 14.77 15.62 -31.37
N ILE A 73 14.74 14.29 -31.47
CA ILE A 73 13.63 13.54 -32.06
C ILE A 73 12.57 13.32 -30.97
N THR A 74 11.31 13.51 -31.35
CA THR A 74 10.18 13.33 -30.44
C THR A 74 9.91 11.86 -30.16
N GLY A 75 9.92 11.49 -28.89
CA GLY A 75 9.55 10.14 -28.43
C GLY A 75 8.08 10.02 -28.03
N PHE A 76 7.59 8.79 -27.91
CA PHE A 76 6.19 8.48 -27.60
C PHE A 76 6.08 7.32 -26.61
N ALA A 77 5.04 7.36 -25.78
CA ALA A 77 4.65 6.30 -24.87
C ALA A 77 3.41 5.55 -25.40
N TYR A 78 3.37 4.24 -25.18
CA TYR A 78 2.34 3.32 -25.69
C TYR A 78 1.81 2.39 -24.59
N PHE A 79 0.52 2.09 -24.67
CA PHE A 79 -0.12 1.03 -23.87
C PHE A 79 0.32 -0.36 -24.36
N ASN A 80 -0.07 -1.40 -23.63
CA ASN A 80 0.23 -2.80 -23.97
C ASN A 80 -0.32 -3.23 -25.35
N ASP A 81 -1.43 -2.65 -25.79
CA ASP A 81 -2.07 -2.88 -27.09
C ASP A 81 -1.37 -2.15 -28.26
N GLY A 82 -0.30 -1.41 -27.98
CA GLY A 82 0.42 -0.60 -28.95
C GLY A 82 -0.27 0.71 -29.31
N SER A 83 -1.42 1.04 -28.71
CA SER A 83 -2.06 2.34 -28.89
C SER A 83 -1.29 3.43 -28.13
N PRO A 84 -1.21 4.65 -28.67
CA PRO A 84 -0.43 5.71 -28.03
C PRO A 84 -1.08 6.18 -26.73
N ILE A 85 -0.27 6.28 -25.68
CA ILE A 85 -0.55 7.11 -24.49
C ILE A 85 -0.34 8.57 -24.88
N GLY A 86 0.82 8.85 -25.52
CA GLY A 86 1.10 10.09 -26.23
C GLY A 86 2.57 10.50 -26.25
N GLN A 87 2.82 11.73 -26.72
CA GLN A 87 4.16 12.29 -26.88
C GLN A 87 4.86 12.49 -25.53
N LEU A 88 6.12 12.04 -25.43
CA LEU A 88 7.01 12.30 -24.30
C LEU A 88 7.37 13.79 -24.22
N ARG A 89 7.76 14.26 -23.03
CA ARG A 89 8.00 15.68 -22.79
C ARG A 89 9.20 16.18 -23.58
N THR A 90 8.93 17.01 -24.58
CA THR A 90 9.94 17.68 -25.39
C THR A 90 9.61 19.17 -25.50
N GLU A 91 10.64 20.00 -25.72
CA GLU A 91 10.44 21.44 -25.99
C GLU A 91 9.80 21.68 -27.37
N GLU A 92 10.02 20.75 -28.30
CA GLU A 92 9.63 20.80 -29.71
C GLU A 92 9.16 19.42 -30.20
N ASP A 93 8.13 19.39 -31.05
CA ASP A 93 7.79 18.21 -31.86
C ASP A 93 8.66 18.25 -33.13
N ARG A 94 9.50 17.23 -33.30
CA ARG A 94 10.41 17.10 -34.44
C ARG A 94 10.38 15.66 -34.93
N ARG A 95 10.08 15.52 -36.23
CA ARG A 95 9.94 14.24 -36.92
C ARG A 95 10.80 14.27 -38.17
N PRO A 96 11.99 13.65 -38.14
CA PRO A 96 12.90 13.71 -39.28
C PRO A 96 12.29 13.03 -40.51
N VAL A 97 12.60 13.58 -41.68
CA VAL A 97 12.33 12.98 -43.00
C VAL A 97 13.61 12.85 -43.79
N THR A 98 13.64 11.84 -44.66
CA THR A 98 14.63 11.71 -45.72
C THR A 98 14.22 12.54 -46.93
N PHE A 99 15.18 12.88 -47.81
CA PHE A 99 14.89 13.64 -49.03
C PHE A 99 13.78 13.01 -49.89
N LYS A 100 13.75 11.68 -49.98
CA LYS A 100 12.76 10.92 -50.77
C LYS A 100 11.33 11.05 -50.25
N GLU A 101 11.15 11.31 -48.96
CA GLU A 101 9.84 11.51 -48.34
C GLU A 101 9.30 12.94 -48.57
N ILE A 102 10.13 13.88 -49.04
CA ILE A 102 9.73 15.27 -49.26
C ILE A 102 9.26 15.41 -50.71
N PRO A 103 7.97 15.77 -50.95
CA PRO A 103 7.48 15.96 -52.30
C PRO A 103 8.19 17.12 -52.99
N GLN A 104 8.41 16.99 -54.31
CA GLN A 104 9.02 18.05 -55.11
C GLN A 104 8.24 19.38 -54.99
N LEU A 105 6.91 19.30 -54.90
CA LEU A 105 6.04 20.46 -54.68
C LEU A 105 6.42 21.28 -53.44
N VAL A 106 6.76 20.62 -52.33
CA VAL A 106 7.17 21.29 -51.08
C VAL A 106 8.54 21.93 -51.24
N ILE A 107 9.48 21.22 -51.89
CA ILE A 107 10.81 21.74 -52.20
C ILE A 107 10.70 22.99 -53.07
N ASP A 108 9.88 22.94 -54.13
CA ASP A 108 9.68 24.04 -55.06
C ASP A 108 9.02 25.25 -54.38
N ALA A 109 8.03 25.03 -53.52
CA ALA A 109 7.40 26.10 -52.75
C ALA A 109 8.40 26.84 -51.85
N VAL A 110 9.25 26.09 -51.16
CA VAL A 110 10.28 26.64 -50.25
C VAL A 110 11.36 27.38 -51.03
N ILE A 111 11.88 26.78 -52.11
CA ILE A 111 12.89 27.40 -52.96
C ILE A 111 12.36 28.69 -53.61
N ALA A 112 11.13 28.68 -54.14
CA ALA A 112 10.55 29.84 -54.80
C ALA A 112 10.45 31.08 -53.89
N ILE A 113 10.21 30.89 -52.58
CA ILE A 113 10.07 32.00 -51.64
C ILE A 113 11.33 32.33 -50.84
N GLU A 114 12.12 31.33 -50.45
CA GLU A 114 13.29 31.53 -49.59
C GLU A 114 14.59 31.74 -50.38
N ASP A 115 14.76 31.10 -51.54
CA ASP A 115 16.04 31.06 -52.27
C ASP A 115 15.88 30.60 -53.73
N ASN A 116 15.43 31.49 -54.62
CA ASN A 116 15.07 31.11 -55.99
C ASN A 116 16.26 30.64 -56.86
N HIS A 117 17.49 31.06 -56.54
CA HIS A 117 18.73 30.59 -57.19
C HIS A 117 19.45 29.47 -56.41
N PHE A 118 18.72 28.75 -55.54
CA PHE A 118 19.32 27.77 -54.62
C PHE A 118 20.27 26.78 -55.31
N TYR A 119 19.95 26.31 -56.51
CA TYR A 119 20.79 25.33 -57.21
C TYR A 119 22.02 25.94 -57.91
N GLU A 120 22.06 27.25 -58.08
CA GLU A 120 23.09 27.95 -58.86
C GLU A 120 24.24 28.46 -57.98
N HIS A 121 23.93 29.00 -56.80
CA HIS A 121 24.93 29.60 -55.92
C HIS A 121 25.64 28.54 -55.05
N LYS A 122 26.84 28.85 -54.54
CA LYS A 122 27.61 27.97 -53.64
C LYS A 122 27.57 28.49 -52.20
N GLY A 123 26.40 28.44 -51.56
CA GLY A 123 26.17 28.89 -50.17
C GLY A 123 25.71 30.32 -49.99
N VAL A 124 26.12 31.26 -50.84
CA VAL A 124 25.66 32.66 -50.78
C VAL A 124 25.29 33.16 -52.17
N ASP A 125 24.12 33.80 -52.32
CA ASP A 125 23.70 34.48 -53.55
C ASP A 125 24.14 35.95 -53.50
N LEU A 126 25.24 36.26 -54.19
CA LEU A 126 25.80 37.61 -54.24
C LEU A 126 24.89 38.58 -55.03
N SER A 127 24.32 38.11 -56.14
CA SER A 127 23.36 38.85 -56.96
C SER A 127 22.08 39.17 -56.19
N GLY A 128 21.52 38.17 -55.49
CA GLY A 128 20.35 38.33 -54.63
C GLY A 128 20.61 39.26 -53.44
N THR A 129 21.80 39.17 -52.83
CA THR A 129 22.20 40.08 -51.74
C THR A 129 22.30 41.53 -52.22
N LEU A 130 22.98 41.78 -53.34
CA LEU A 130 23.10 43.12 -53.93
C LEU A 130 21.75 43.68 -54.37
N ARG A 131 20.88 42.84 -54.94
CA ARG A 131 19.49 43.17 -55.27
C ARG A 131 18.73 43.59 -54.00
N ALA A 132 18.76 42.79 -52.94
CA ALA A 132 18.07 43.11 -51.69
C ALA A 132 18.56 44.43 -51.07
N VAL A 133 19.88 44.69 -51.10
CA VAL A 133 20.45 45.97 -50.65
C VAL A 133 19.93 47.14 -51.48
N LYS A 134 19.91 47.01 -52.81
CA LYS A 134 19.35 48.02 -53.72
C LYS A 134 17.87 48.28 -53.43
N GLN A 135 17.07 47.23 -53.31
CA GLN A 135 15.63 47.33 -53.03
C GLN A 135 15.35 48.03 -51.70
N LYS A 136 16.16 47.73 -50.67
CA LYS A 136 16.06 48.38 -49.37
C LYS A 136 16.47 49.84 -49.41
N ALA A 137 17.53 50.18 -50.16
CA ALA A 137 17.98 51.56 -50.33
C ALA A 137 16.98 52.41 -51.13
N LEU A 138 16.29 51.80 -52.11
CA LEU A 138 15.31 52.46 -52.98
C LEU A 138 13.86 52.40 -52.45
N HIS A 139 13.61 51.82 -51.27
CA HIS A 139 12.28 51.68 -50.66
C HIS A 139 11.23 51.01 -51.58
N GLU A 140 11.63 49.97 -52.33
CA GLU A 140 10.71 49.24 -53.21
C GLU A 140 9.61 48.51 -52.40
N SER A 141 8.41 48.40 -52.98
CA SER A 141 7.21 47.80 -52.36
C SER A 141 7.33 46.30 -52.10
N VAL A 142 8.24 45.60 -52.80
CA VAL A 142 8.54 44.18 -52.62
C VAL A 142 10.02 44.03 -52.26
N GLN A 143 10.30 43.69 -51.00
CA GLN A 143 11.66 43.44 -50.53
C GLN A 143 11.96 41.94 -50.55
N THR A 144 12.95 41.54 -51.33
CA THR A 144 13.45 40.15 -51.31
C THR A 144 14.40 39.92 -50.13
N GLY A 145 14.32 38.73 -49.52
CA GLY A 145 15.25 38.34 -48.48
C GLY A 145 16.63 38.07 -49.08
N GLY A 146 17.66 38.80 -48.67
CA GLY A 146 19.03 38.62 -49.17
C GLY A 146 19.82 37.47 -48.51
N SER A 147 19.16 36.48 -47.90
CA SER A 147 19.83 35.34 -47.24
C SER A 147 19.38 34.01 -47.84
N THR A 148 20.34 33.14 -48.19
CA THR A 148 20.11 31.83 -48.80
C THR A 148 19.62 30.79 -47.78
N LEU A 149 19.06 29.68 -48.26
CA LEU A 149 18.67 28.54 -47.41
C LEU A 149 19.87 27.98 -46.63
N THR A 150 21.04 27.91 -47.27
CA THR A 150 22.29 27.46 -46.63
C THR A 150 22.70 28.41 -45.50
N GLN A 151 22.53 29.73 -45.68
CA GLN A 151 22.75 30.73 -44.65
C GLN A 151 21.80 30.58 -43.47
N GLN A 152 20.53 30.33 -43.74
CA GLN A 152 19.55 30.10 -42.68
C GLN A 152 19.85 28.80 -41.90
N LEU A 153 20.26 27.73 -42.58
CA LEU A 153 20.68 26.47 -41.96
C LEU A 153 21.94 26.67 -41.10
N ALA A 154 22.97 27.33 -41.64
CA ALA A 154 24.22 27.62 -40.92
C ALA A 154 23.95 28.38 -39.61
N ARG A 155 23.12 29.42 -39.70
CA ARG A 155 22.67 30.20 -38.56
C ARG A 155 21.96 29.33 -37.52
N ARG A 156 21.18 28.33 -37.96
CA ARG A 156 20.44 27.48 -37.03
C ARG A 156 21.25 26.42 -36.33
N VAL A 157 22.25 25.85 -37.00
CA VAL A 157 23.02 24.73 -36.46
C VAL A 157 24.17 25.21 -35.59
N PHE A 158 24.86 26.30 -35.96
CA PHE A 158 26.16 26.63 -35.38
C PHE A 158 26.23 27.96 -34.63
N LEU A 159 25.25 28.85 -34.79
CA LEU A 159 25.29 30.21 -34.24
C LEU A 159 24.21 30.39 -33.18
N ASN A 160 24.59 30.98 -32.04
CA ASN A 160 23.62 31.42 -31.04
C ASN A 160 22.75 32.56 -31.61
N LEU A 161 21.51 32.67 -31.15
CA LEU A 161 20.51 33.60 -31.67
C LEU A 161 20.82 35.09 -31.42
N ASP A 162 21.81 35.40 -30.59
CA ASP A 162 22.19 36.77 -30.25
C ASP A 162 22.64 37.58 -31.47
N ARG A 163 22.20 38.84 -31.54
CA ARG A 163 22.51 39.76 -32.63
C ARG A 163 23.81 40.51 -32.33
N THR A 164 24.94 39.96 -32.76
CA THR A 164 26.16 40.74 -32.99
C THR A 164 26.36 40.93 -34.49
N ASP A 165 26.86 42.10 -34.91
CA ASP A 165 27.09 42.40 -36.33
C ASP A 165 28.12 41.43 -36.96
N ASP A 166 29.04 40.91 -36.13
CA ASP A 166 30.03 39.89 -36.47
C ASP A 166 29.40 38.54 -36.87
N ARG A 167 28.15 38.27 -36.48
CA ARG A 167 27.45 37.01 -36.76
C ARG A 167 27.22 36.81 -38.26
N LYS A 168 26.96 37.87 -39.02
CA LYS A 168 26.61 37.74 -40.44
C LYS A 168 27.81 37.27 -41.27
N VAL A 169 29.02 37.68 -40.90
CA VAL A 169 30.27 37.20 -41.50
C VAL A 169 30.48 35.71 -41.20
N LYS A 170 30.25 35.28 -39.95
CA LYS A 170 30.33 33.86 -39.56
C LYS A 170 29.32 32.99 -40.31
N GLU A 171 28.09 33.48 -40.49
CA GLU A 171 27.03 32.81 -41.25
C GLU A 171 27.43 32.58 -42.72
N ILE A 172 27.99 33.60 -43.39
CA ILE A 172 28.51 33.49 -44.76
C ILE A 172 29.60 32.41 -44.84
N LEU A 173 30.61 32.47 -43.98
CA LEU A 173 31.73 31.51 -44.01
C LEU A 173 31.29 30.07 -43.72
N LEU A 174 30.39 29.88 -42.75
CA LEU A 174 29.82 28.58 -42.44
C LEU A 174 28.96 28.04 -43.60
N SER A 175 28.24 28.91 -44.31
CA SER A 175 27.43 28.51 -45.48
C SER A 175 28.28 28.03 -46.63
N LEU A 176 29.34 28.78 -46.96
CA LEU A 176 30.34 28.36 -47.95
C LEU A 176 30.97 27.01 -47.58
N ARG A 177 31.19 26.77 -46.27
CA ARG A 177 31.76 25.52 -45.77
C ARG A 177 30.76 24.36 -45.80
N LEU A 178 29.49 24.60 -45.46
CA LEU A 178 28.42 23.59 -45.56
C LEU A 178 28.29 23.06 -46.99
N GLU A 179 28.27 23.95 -47.99
CA GLU A 179 28.13 23.58 -49.41
C GLU A 179 29.36 22.88 -50.00
N ARG A 180 30.50 22.93 -49.31
CA ARG A 180 31.66 22.10 -49.66
C ARG A 180 31.51 20.65 -49.19
N PHE A 181 30.70 20.42 -48.14
CA PHE A 181 30.61 19.13 -47.47
C PHE A 181 29.27 18.40 -47.69
N LEU A 182 28.21 19.14 -48.00
CA LEU A 182 26.85 18.66 -48.20
C LEU A 182 26.38 18.96 -49.63
N SER A 183 25.60 18.05 -50.20
CA SER A 183 24.88 18.30 -51.44
C SER A 183 23.68 19.23 -51.23
N LYS A 184 23.17 19.83 -52.31
CA LYS A 184 21.93 20.64 -52.28
C LYS A 184 20.75 19.88 -51.69
N GLN A 185 20.62 18.59 -52.02
CA GLN A 185 19.59 17.72 -51.44
C GLN A 185 19.74 17.57 -49.93
N GLN A 186 20.96 17.36 -49.43
CA GLN A 186 21.21 17.27 -47.99
C GLN A 186 20.94 18.59 -47.27
N ILE A 187 21.28 19.73 -47.89
CA ILE A 187 21.04 21.07 -47.32
C ILE A 187 19.54 21.35 -47.19
N ILE A 188 18.75 21.14 -48.26
CA ILE A 188 17.31 21.40 -48.20
C ILE A 188 16.60 20.43 -47.22
N THR A 189 17.01 19.15 -47.18
CA THR A 189 16.47 18.19 -46.21
C THR A 189 16.82 18.59 -44.78
N ALA A 190 18.06 18.96 -44.50
CA ALA A 190 18.48 19.42 -43.17
C ALA A 190 17.74 20.69 -42.75
N TYR A 191 17.56 21.64 -43.67
CA TYR A 191 16.76 22.85 -43.45
C TYR A 191 15.31 22.49 -43.08
N LEU A 192 14.67 21.66 -43.91
CA LEU A 192 13.29 21.23 -43.70
C LEU A 192 13.11 20.29 -42.51
N ASN A 193 14.16 19.76 -41.89
CA ASN A 193 14.09 19.02 -40.63
C ASN A 193 14.33 19.89 -39.38
N LYS A 194 14.91 21.09 -39.53
CA LYS A 194 15.34 21.93 -38.40
C LYS A 194 14.59 23.23 -38.25
N VAL A 195 13.99 23.76 -39.30
CA VAL A 195 13.37 25.08 -39.23
C VAL A 195 12.05 25.03 -38.45
N PRO A 196 11.76 26.00 -37.57
CA PRO A 196 10.48 26.09 -36.87
C PRO A 196 9.34 26.52 -37.80
N PHE A 197 8.16 25.95 -37.60
CA PHE A 197 6.92 26.28 -38.36
C PHE A 197 5.81 26.88 -37.48
N GLY A 198 6.09 27.18 -36.20
CA GLY A 198 5.10 27.73 -35.25
C GLY A 198 4.56 26.66 -34.30
N ASN A 199 3.32 26.80 -33.84
CA ASN A 199 2.65 25.84 -32.97
C ASN A 199 1.70 24.94 -33.78
N GLY A 200 1.67 23.65 -33.44
CA GLY A 200 0.67 22.73 -33.94
C GLY A 200 -0.64 22.75 -33.13
N SER A 201 -1.61 21.97 -33.57
CA SER A 201 -2.92 21.78 -32.92
C SER A 201 -2.87 21.22 -31.50
N SER A 202 -1.74 20.64 -31.07
CA SER A 202 -1.46 20.19 -29.69
C SER A 202 -0.86 21.29 -28.80
N GLY A 203 -0.49 22.43 -29.39
CA GLY A 203 0.24 23.51 -28.73
C GLY A 203 1.75 23.32 -28.63
N TYR A 204 2.30 22.16 -29.04
CA TYR A 204 3.75 22.01 -29.17
C TYR A 204 4.29 22.87 -30.32
N ASN A 205 5.51 23.39 -30.15
CA ASN A 205 6.21 24.01 -31.27
C ASN A 205 6.60 22.90 -32.26
N VAL A 206 6.28 23.08 -33.54
CA VAL A 206 6.58 22.12 -34.60
C VAL A 206 7.84 22.53 -35.34
N PHE A 207 8.83 21.63 -35.35
CA PHE A 207 10.12 21.80 -35.99
C PHE A 207 10.28 20.76 -37.10
N GLY A 208 10.58 21.27 -38.28
CA GLY A 208 10.64 20.47 -39.48
C GLY A 208 9.28 20.19 -40.13
N ILE A 209 9.32 19.93 -41.44
CA ILE A 209 8.17 19.93 -42.32
C ILE A 209 7.18 18.80 -42.02
N LYS A 210 7.65 17.61 -41.63
CA LYS A 210 6.79 16.48 -41.25
C LYS A 210 6.03 16.76 -39.96
N ALA A 211 6.71 17.30 -38.95
CA ALA A 211 6.05 17.73 -37.72
C ALA A 211 5.05 18.86 -37.99
N ALA A 212 5.37 19.79 -38.89
CA ALA A 212 4.47 20.87 -39.27
C ALA A 212 3.22 20.37 -40.02
N ALA A 213 3.38 19.51 -41.03
CA ALA A 213 2.26 18.91 -41.75
C ALA A 213 1.34 18.13 -40.81
N LYS A 214 1.93 17.34 -39.89
CA LYS A 214 1.17 16.59 -38.88
C LYS A 214 0.50 17.53 -37.87
N GLY A 215 1.22 18.50 -37.34
CA GLY A 215 0.71 19.40 -36.30
C GLY A 215 -0.37 20.35 -36.81
N ILE A 216 -0.25 20.84 -38.04
CA ILE A 216 -1.10 21.90 -38.59
C ILE A 216 -2.26 21.32 -39.42
N PHE A 217 -2.04 20.27 -40.19
CA PHE A 217 -3.04 19.68 -41.09
C PHE A 217 -3.43 18.23 -40.74
N ASN A 218 -2.85 17.67 -39.68
CA ASN A 218 -3.03 16.26 -39.29
C ASN A 218 -2.54 15.26 -40.35
N GLU A 219 -1.71 15.70 -41.29
CA GLU A 219 -1.21 14.88 -42.40
C GLU A 219 0.13 14.23 -42.04
N ASN A 220 0.19 12.90 -42.10
CA ASN A 220 1.42 12.14 -41.82
C ASN A 220 2.25 11.88 -43.08
N ASP A 221 1.58 11.83 -44.23
CA ASP A 221 2.19 11.58 -45.53
C ASP A 221 2.32 12.91 -46.29
N LEU A 222 3.54 13.41 -46.39
CA LEU A 222 3.82 14.67 -47.08
C LEU A 222 3.35 14.65 -48.54
N GLY A 223 3.29 13.47 -49.19
CA GLY A 223 2.81 13.31 -50.57
C GLY A 223 1.36 13.73 -50.79
N LYS A 224 0.56 13.83 -49.72
CA LYS A 224 -0.85 14.25 -49.79
C LYS A 224 -1.06 15.76 -49.69
N LEU A 225 0.02 16.52 -49.44
CA LEU A 225 -0.07 17.97 -49.39
C LEU A 225 -0.38 18.53 -50.77
N ASN A 226 -1.43 19.33 -50.87
CA ASN A 226 -1.74 20.06 -52.09
C ASN A 226 -0.91 21.35 -52.23
N VAL A 227 -1.04 22.04 -53.37
CA VAL A 227 -0.28 23.27 -53.68
C VAL A 227 -0.51 24.36 -52.63
N ALA A 228 -1.76 24.54 -52.18
CA ALA A 228 -2.10 25.55 -51.20
C ALA A 228 -1.47 25.27 -49.82
N GLN A 229 -1.51 24.02 -49.36
CA GLN A 229 -0.90 23.57 -48.10
C GLN A 229 0.63 23.63 -48.15
N ALA A 230 1.24 23.22 -49.27
CA ALA A 230 2.68 23.32 -49.47
C ALA A 230 3.15 24.78 -49.43
N ALA A 231 2.45 25.67 -50.13
CA ALA A 231 2.71 27.11 -50.11
C ALA A 231 2.49 27.72 -48.71
N TYR A 232 1.47 27.26 -47.98
CA TYR A 232 1.22 27.67 -46.60
C TYR A 232 2.40 27.32 -45.70
N LEU A 233 2.83 26.06 -45.70
CA LEU A 233 3.96 25.60 -44.88
C LEU A 233 5.27 26.30 -45.27
N ALA A 234 5.55 26.47 -46.56
CA ALA A 234 6.73 27.18 -47.05
C ALA A 234 6.81 28.64 -46.59
N GLY A 235 5.67 29.28 -46.31
CA GLY A 235 5.61 30.65 -45.83
C GLY A 235 5.90 30.84 -44.32
N LEU A 236 5.69 29.80 -43.50
CA LEU A 236 5.78 29.89 -42.03
C LEU A 236 7.19 30.18 -41.48
N PRO A 237 8.29 29.57 -41.99
CA PRO A 237 9.64 29.69 -41.45
C PRO A 237 10.15 31.12 -41.21
N GLN A 238 9.70 32.10 -41.99
CA GLN A 238 10.17 33.48 -41.90
C GLN A 238 9.85 34.12 -40.54
N LEU A 239 8.62 33.94 -40.04
CA LEU A 239 8.15 34.45 -38.75
C LEU A 239 7.23 33.41 -38.07
N PRO A 240 7.78 32.27 -37.61
CA PRO A 240 7.00 31.10 -37.23
C PRO A 240 5.97 31.39 -36.13
N SER A 241 6.35 32.15 -35.10
CA SER A 241 5.44 32.52 -34.01
C SER A 241 4.36 33.51 -34.46
N SER A 242 4.68 34.45 -35.37
CA SER A 242 3.73 35.44 -35.85
C SER A 242 2.76 34.89 -36.90
N TYR A 243 3.16 33.85 -37.64
CA TYR A 243 2.36 33.17 -38.66
C TYR A 243 1.65 31.91 -38.13
N SER A 244 1.83 31.55 -36.86
CA SER A 244 1.22 30.34 -36.31
C SER A 244 -0.32 30.42 -36.30
N ALA A 245 -0.97 29.41 -36.87
CA ALA A 245 -2.43 29.21 -36.82
C ALA A 245 -2.93 28.78 -35.43
N TYR A 246 -2.02 28.30 -34.57
CA TYR A 246 -2.33 27.87 -33.20
C TYR A 246 -1.50 28.65 -32.18
N ASN A 247 -2.00 28.75 -30.94
CA ASN A 247 -1.22 29.22 -29.80
C ASN A 247 -0.55 28.05 -29.04
N GLY A 248 0.17 28.34 -27.96
CA GLY A 248 0.83 27.32 -27.13
C GLY A 248 -0.11 26.34 -26.40
N LYS A 249 -1.44 26.56 -26.46
CA LYS A 249 -2.49 25.67 -25.94
C LYS A 249 -3.19 24.86 -27.04
N GLY A 250 -2.76 25.01 -28.30
CA GLY A 250 -3.38 24.39 -29.46
C GLY A 250 -4.69 25.05 -29.89
N GLU A 251 -5.01 26.24 -29.39
CA GLU A 251 -6.21 26.99 -29.76
C GLU A 251 -5.95 27.81 -31.02
N PHE A 252 -6.98 27.95 -31.86
CA PHE A 252 -6.87 28.67 -33.12
C PHE A 252 -6.60 30.17 -32.91
N ASN A 253 -5.63 30.70 -33.67
CA ASN A 253 -5.16 32.08 -33.63
C ASN A 253 -5.48 32.79 -34.95
N GLU A 254 -6.60 33.51 -34.99
CA GLU A 254 -7.10 34.20 -36.18
C GLU A 254 -6.10 35.24 -36.72
N ALA A 255 -5.42 36.01 -35.85
CA ALA A 255 -4.48 37.04 -36.29
C ALA A 255 -3.21 36.45 -36.91
N GLY A 256 -2.68 35.37 -36.32
CA GLY A 256 -1.55 34.64 -36.88
C GLY A 256 -1.90 33.97 -38.21
N PHE A 257 -3.07 33.32 -38.25
CA PHE A 257 -3.61 32.68 -39.44
C PHE A 257 -3.75 33.65 -40.62
N LYS A 258 -4.36 34.83 -40.42
CA LYS A 258 -4.49 35.85 -41.49
C LYS A 258 -3.14 36.28 -42.06
N ARG A 259 -2.12 36.47 -41.22
CA ARG A 259 -0.77 36.82 -41.68
C ARG A 259 -0.12 35.68 -42.48
N ALA A 260 -0.33 34.45 -42.05
CA ALA A 260 0.15 33.27 -42.76
C ALA A 260 -0.52 33.09 -44.13
N ILE A 261 -1.82 33.36 -44.24
CA ILE A 261 -2.53 33.34 -45.53
C ILE A 261 -1.98 34.40 -46.48
N ASN A 262 -1.75 35.64 -46.00
CA ASN A 262 -1.12 36.67 -46.83
C ASN A 262 0.28 36.25 -47.31
N ARG A 263 1.04 35.57 -46.44
CA ARG A 263 2.36 35.02 -46.80
C ARG A 263 2.22 33.86 -47.80
N GLN A 264 1.24 32.99 -47.64
CA GLN A 264 0.96 31.88 -48.55
C GLN A 264 0.60 32.38 -49.95
N HIS A 265 -0.22 33.42 -50.09
CA HIS A 265 -0.50 34.03 -51.39
C HIS A 265 0.77 34.53 -52.09
N LEU A 266 1.70 35.13 -51.33
CA LEU A 266 3.00 35.55 -51.86
C LEU A 266 3.87 34.35 -52.29
N VAL A 267 3.82 33.24 -51.55
CA VAL A 267 4.51 32.00 -51.96
C VAL A 267 3.93 31.49 -53.28
N LEU A 268 2.60 31.42 -53.40
CA LEU A 268 1.94 31.00 -54.64
C LEU A 268 2.32 31.89 -55.82
N SER A 269 2.37 33.22 -55.63
CA SER A 269 2.73 34.14 -56.71
C SER A 269 4.17 33.92 -57.17
N ARG A 270 5.09 33.69 -56.23
CA ARG A 270 6.49 33.31 -56.54
C ARG A 270 6.59 31.98 -57.26
N MET A 271 5.82 30.97 -56.84
CA MET A 271 5.82 29.67 -57.51
C MET A 271 5.34 29.79 -58.96
N LEU A 272 4.38 30.68 -59.25
CA LEU A 272 3.92 30.95 -60.61
C LEU A 272 4.99 31.73 -61.42
N GLU A 273 5.59 32.78 -60.85
CA GLU A 273 6.66 33.59 -61.48
C GLU A 273 7.88 32.73 -61.86
N GLU A 274 8.26 31.80 -61.00
CA GLU A 274 9.41 30.90 -61.17
C GLU A 274 9.05 29.61 -61.94
N ASN A 275 7.87 29.57 -62.58
CA ASN A 275 7.36 28.45 -63.38
C ASN A 275 7.33 27.09 -62.65
N LYS A 276 7.11 27.10 -61.33
CA LYS A 276 6.96 25.89 -60.50
C LYS A 276 5.54 25.33 -60.52
N ILE A 277 4.57 26.20 -60.76
CA ILE A 277 3.16 25.85 -60.97
C ILE A 277 2.63 26.60 -62.18
N ASN A 278 1.60 26.05 -62.81
CA ASN A 278 0.87 26.74 -63.87
C ASN A 278 -0.27 27.62 -63.32
N LYS A 279 -0.89 28.41 -64.19
CA LYS A 279 -1.97 29.33 -63.81
C LYS A 279 -3.20 28.62 -63.22
N ALA A 280 -3.57 27.45 -63.73
CA ALA A 280 -4.71 26.69 -63.21
C ALA A 280 -4.46 26.20 -61.78
N GLN A 281 -3.26 25.67 -61.50
CA GLN A 281 -2.85 25.26 -60.16
C GLN A 281 -2.77 26.43 -59.19
N TYR A 282 -2.31 27.61 -59.66
CA TYR A 282 -2.30 28.83 -58.87
C TYR A 282 -3.73 29.27 -58.49
N ASP A 283 -4.65 29.31 -59.46
CA ASP A 283 -6.03 29.74 -59.24
C ASP A 283 -6.78 28.76 -58.33
N GLU A 284 -6.57 27.45 -58.50
CA GLU A 284 -7.07 26.41 -57.60
C GLU A 284 -6.54 26.58 -56.17
N ALA A 285 -5.23 26.80 -56.01
CA ALA A 285 -4.60 26.97 -54.71
C ALA A 285 -5.02 28.26 -54.00
N MET A 286 -5.30 29.33 -54.75
CA MET A 286 -5.86 30.58 -54.24
C MET A 286 -7.30 30.44 -53.75
N ALA A 287 -8.09 29.54 -54.37
CA ALA A 287 -9.47 29.27 -53.98
C ALA A 287 -9.59 28.24 -52.83
N PHE A 288 -8.52 27.54 -52.49
CA PHE A 288 -8.55 26.47 -51.48
C PHE A 288 -8.75 27.00 -50.05
N ASP A 289 -9.72 26.42 -49.33
CA ASP A 289 -10.01 26.78 -47.93
C ASP A 289 -9.02 26.12 -46.96
N ILE A 290 -7.89 26.79 -46.73
CA ILE A 290 -6.88 26.34 -45.76
C ILE A 290 -7.47 26.17 -44.36
N LYS A 291 -8.41 27.02 -43.94
CA LYS A 291 -8.95 27.00 -42.57
C LYS A 291 -9.70 25.70 -42.30
N LYS A 292 -10.46 25.18 -43.27
CA LYS A 292 -11.13 23.88 -43.17
C LYS A 292 -10.17 22.69 -43.14
N SER A 293 -8.98 22.84 -43.71
CA SER A 293 -7.95 21.78 -43.70
C SER A 293 -7.14 21.72 -42.40
N LEU A 294 -7.27 22.71 -41.51
CA LEU A 294 -6.56 22.76 -40.25
C LEU A 294 -6.94 21.60 -39.32
N ALA A 295 -5.94 21.05 -38.64
CA ALA A 295 -6.11 19.98 -37.68
C ALA A 295 -7.01 20.41 -36.49
N PRO A 296 -7.91 19.54 -36.02
CA PRO A 296 -8.66 19.83 -34.80
C PRO A 296 -7.70 19.92 -33.60
N ARG A 297 -8.03 20.76 -32.62
CA ARG A 297 -7.26 20.89 -31.38
C ARG A 297 -7.09 19.51 -30.73
N THR A 298 -5.87 19.20 -30.32
CA THR A 298 -5.55 18.01 -29.54
C THR A 298 -5.05 18.39 -28.15
N VAL A 299 -5.34 17.56 -27.16
CA VAL A 299 -4.91 17.76 -25.78
C VAL A 299 -3.63 16.99 -25.54
N LYS A 300 -2.65 17.61 -24.86
CA LYS A 300 -1.37 16.97 -24.53
C LYS A 300 -1.61 15.76 -23.61
N ALA A 301 -0.82 14.71 -23.79
CA ALA A 301 -0.89 13.50 -22.98
C ALA A 301 -0.72 13.78 -21.48
N TYR A 302 0.12 14.74 -21.10
CA TYR A 302 0.29 15.20 -19.71
C TYR A 302 -0.96 15.84 -19.10
N ASN A 303 -1.96 16.19 -19.90
CA ASN A 303 -3.25 16.66 -19.39
C ASN A 303 -4.28 15.53 -19.32
N THR A 304 -4.15 14.52 -20.19
CA THR A 304 -5.07 13.37 -20.26
C THR A 304 -4.69 12.24 -19.29
N TYR A 305 -3.39 11.93 -19.20
CA TYR A 305 -2.81 10.89 -18.36
C TYR A 305 -1.58 11.40 -17.60
N PRO A 306 -1.72 12.47 -16.78
CA PRO A 306 -0.58 13.12 -16.14
C PRO A 306 0.30 12.18 -15.30
N TYR A 307 -0.30 11.39 -14.40
CA TYR A 307 0.43 10.44 -13.57
C TYR A 307 1.16 9.39 -14.42
N LEU A 308 0.44 8.71 -15.32
CA LEU A 308 1.01 7.69 -16.19
C LEU A 308 2.16 8.20 -17.05
N MET A 309 2.07 9.40 -17.62
CA MET A 309 3.17 9.95 -18.44
C MET A 309 4.41 10.24 -17.59
N MET A 310 4.23 10.82 -16.39
CA MET A 310 5.35 11.07 -15.47
C MET A 310 5.99 9.76 -14.99
N GLU A 311 5.18 8.77 -14.65
CA GLU A 311 5.68 7.47 -14.21
C GLU A 311 6.34 6.68 -15.35
N THR A 312 5.80 6.77 -16.58
CA THR A 312 6.41 6.18 -17.78
C THR A 312 7.79 6.77 -18.02
N GLU A 313 7.95 8.10 -17.97
CA GLU A 313 9.26 8.75 -18.08
C GLU A 313 10.23 8.25 -17.00
N ARG A 314 9.77 8.22 -15.74
CA ARG A 314 10.60 7.82 -14.59
C ARG A 314 11.11 6.37 -14.74
N GLN A 315 10.20 5.44 -15.00
CA GLN A 315 10.51 4.01 -15.14
C GLN A 315 11.33 3.73 -16.42
N ALA A 316 11.05 4.43 -17.52
CA ALA A 316 11.82 4.28 -18.75
C ALA A 316 13.25 4.83 -18.62
N ALA A 317 13.45 5.96 -17.93
CA ALA A 317 14.77 6.49 -17.63
C ALA A 317 15.57 5.52 -16.75
N GLN A 318 14.94 4.91 -15.75
CA GLN A 318 15.57 3.87 -14.92
C GLN A 318 15.95 2.62 -15.74
N ALA A 319 15.07 2.18 -16.65
CA ALA A 319 15.34 1.07 -17.54
C ALA A 319 16.54 1.37 -18.48
N LEU A 320 16.58 2.55 -19.10
CA LEU A 320 17.70 2.99 -19.95
C LEU A 320 19.01 3.05 -19.17
N MET A 321 19.00 3.67 -17.98
CA MET A 321 20.17 3.76 -17.09
C MET A 321 20.73 2.36 -16.77
N SER A 322 19.85 1.38 -16.55
CA SER A 322 20.27 0.01 -16.24
C SER A 322 20.95 -0.73 -17.40
N VAL A 323 20.65 -0.33 -18.65
CA VAL A 323 21.26 -0.91 -19.86
C VAL A 323 22.59 -0.26 -20.17
N THR A 324 22.71 1.05 -20.01
CA THR A 324 23.94 1.79 -20.31
C THR A 324 25.05 1.58 -19.27
N ASN A 325 24.69 1.22 -18.03
CA ASN A 325 25.65 1.02 -16.93
C ASN A 325 25.43 -0.31 -16.17
N PRO A 326 25.63 -1.48 -16.83
CA PRO A 326 25.33 -2.78 -16.23
C PRO A 326 26.14 -3.09 -14.96
N SER A 327 27.36 -2.54 -14.84
CA SER A 327 28.28 -2.74 -13.72
C SER A 327 27.76 -2.20 -12.37
N GLN A 328 26.85 -1.22 -12.38
CA GLN A 328 26.25 -0.66 -11.16
C GLN A 328 25.00 -1.45 -10.70
N LYS A 329 24.38 -2.25 -11.58
CA LYS A 329 23.25 -3.13 -11.25
C LYS A 329 23.64 -4.23 -10.24
N ALA A 330 24.92 -4.61 -10.21
CA ALA A 330 25.45 -5.61 -9.26
C ALA A 330 25.73 -5.05 -7.85
N ASN A 331 25.86 -3.71 -7.71
CA ASN A 331 26.24 -3.04 -6.47
C ASN A 331 25.14 -2.12 -5.89
N ALA A 332 23.98 -2.03 -6.55
CA ALA A 332 22.83 -1.26 -6.08
C ALA A 332 22.15 -1.95 -4.87
N SER A 333 22.86 -1.96 -3.75
CA SER A 333 22.24 -2.05 -2.43
C SER A 333 21.43 -0.77 -2.24
N ALA A 334 20.16 -0.87 -1.83
CA ALA A 334 19.23 0.25 -1.73
C ALA A 334 19.68 1.41 -0.80
N ASP A 335 20.81 1.28 -0.11
CA ASP A 335 21.22 2.13 1.02
C ASP A 335 22.06 3.36 0.67
N THR A 336 22.41 3.65 -0.59
CA THR A 336 22.99 4.97 -0.93
C THR A 336 22.89 5.30 -2.41
N LYS A 337 21.90 6.11 -2.80
CA LYS A 337 21.95 6.80 -4.10
C LYS A 337 23.15 7.73 -4.09
N THR A 338 24.17 7.42 -4.88
CA THR A 338 25.35 8.26 -5.00
C THR A 338 25.03 9.51 -5.82
N LYS A 339 25.91 10.52 -5.77
CA LYS A 339 25.83 11.67 -6.68
C LYS A 339 25.87 11.22 -8.14
N ASP A 340 26.67 10.19 -8.42
CA ASP A 340 26.83 9.60 -9.74
C ASP A 340 25.52 8.97 -10.26
N ASP A 341 24.76 8.25 -9.41
CA ASP A 341 23.47 7.66 -9.81
C ASP A 341 22.44 8.72 -10.23
N ASN A 342 22.43 9.87 -9.54
CA ASN A 342 21.52 10.96 -9.89
C ASN A 342 21.90 11.63 -11.21
N ASP A 343 23.19 11.73 -11.51
CA ASP A 343 23.67 12.33 -12.77
C ASP A 343 23.45 11.37 -13.95
N LEU A 344 23.64 10.06 -13.77
CA LEU A 344 23.28 9.02 -14.75
C LEU A 344 21.79 9.00 -15.04
N LEU A 345 20.93 9.12 -14.02
CA LEU A 345 19.48 9.19 -14.22
C LEU A 345 19.08 10.44 -15.02
N LYS A 346 19.68 11.61 -14.73
CA LYS A 346 19.43 12.83 -15.51
C LYS A 346 19.87 12.68 -16.96
N GLU A 347 21.00 12.01 -17.21
CA GLU A 347 21.44 11.71 -18.57
C GLU A 347 20.43 10.82 -19.30
N ALA A 348 19.99 9.73 -18.66
CA ALA A 348 18.98 8.83 -19.22
C ALA A 348 17.65 9.56 -19.50
N GLU A 349 17.21 10.46 -18.61
CA GLU A 349 16.04 11.31 -18.84
C GLU A 349 16.22 12.25 -20.03
N GLN A 350 17.41 12.87 -20.17
CA GLN A 350 17.70 13.76 -21.29
C GLN A 350 17.74 13.00 -22.61
N GLN A 351 18.33 11.80 -22.62
CA GLN A 351 18.31 10.89 -23.76
C GLN A 351 16.86 10.52 -24.10
N LEU A 352 16.06 10.13 -23.10
CA LEU A 352 14.65 9.77 -23.30
C LEU A 352 13.86 10.90 -23.98
N ARG A 353 14.10 12.15 -23.58
CA ARG A 353 13.42 13.33 -24.11
C ARG A 353 13.89 13.77 -25.50
N THR A 354 15.10 13.41 -25.94
CA THR A 354 15.67 13.93 -27.20
C THR A 354 16.05 12.85 -28.22
N GLY A 355 16.07 11.58 -27.83
CA GLY A 355 16.51 10.46 -28.66
C GLY A 355 15.44 9.85 -29.57
N GLY A 356 14.19 10.30 -29.46
CA GLY A 356 13.08 9.78 -30.27
C GLY A 356 12.60 8.39 -29.87
N TYR A 357 12.72 8.05 -28.59
CA TYR A 357 12.39 6.71 -28.09
C TYR A 357 10.89 6.43 -28.12
N MET A 358 10.54 5.18 -28.48
CA MET A 358 9.21 4.62 -28.38
C MET A 358 9.16 3.69 -27.15
N VAL A 359 8.44 4.11 -26.11
CA VAL A 359 8.33 3.40 -24.82
C VAL A 359 7.03 2.62 -24.80
N TYR A 360 7.11 1.30 -24.77
CA TYR A 360 5.96 0.41 -24.67
C TYR A 360 5.81 -0.06 -23.23
N THR A 361 4.64 0.17 -22.65
CA THR A 361 4.31 -0.20 -21.28
C THR A 361 3.52 -1.52 -21.24
N THR A 362 3.41 -2.11 -20.05
CA THR A 362 2.52 -3.25 -19.75
C THR A 362 1.10 -2.80 -19.44
N ILE A 363 0.84 -1.49 -19.37
CA ILE A 363 -0.42 -0.92 -18.88
C ILE A 363 -1.53 -1.23 -19.87
N ASP A 364 -2.57 -1.87 -19.37
CA ASP A 364 -3.82 -2.05 -20.09
C ASP A 364 -4.64 -0.76 -20.03
N LYS A 365 -4.96 -0.24 -21.21
CA LYS A 365 -5.66 1.03 -21.36
C LYS A 365 -7.05 1.03 -20.72
N SER A 366 -7.76 -0.08 -20.81
CA SER A 366 -9.13 -0.20 -20.29
C SER A 366 -9.11 -0.30 -18.76
N VAL A 367 -8.23 -1.13 -18.21
CA VAL A 367 -8.01 -1.28 -16.77
C VAL A 367 -7.58 0.04 -16.15
N TYR A 368 -6.57 0.70 -16.73
CA TYR A 368 -6.06 1.97 -16.23
C TYR A 368 -7.14 3.05 -16.22
N LYS A 369 -7.93 3.18 -17.29
CA LYS A 369 -9.04 4.14 -17.33
C LYS A 369 -10.08 3.87 -16.24
N SER A 370 -10.46 2.61 -16.02
CA SER A 370 -11.41 2.26 -14.95
C SER A 370 -10.87 2.63 -13.58
N MET A 371 -9.60 2.34 -13.29
CA MET A 371 -8.96 2.71 -12.02
C MET A 371 -8.89 4.24 -11.84
N ARG A 372 -8.56 5.00 -12.88
CA ARG A 372 -8.57 6.47 -12.85
C ARG A 372 -9.95 7.06 -12.60
N GLN A 373 -10.99 6.56 -13.28
CA GLN A 373 -12.37 6.99 -13.07
C GLN A 373 -12.84 6.74 -11.64
N ILE A 374 -12.47 5.61 -11.05
CA ILE A 374 -12.75 5.31 -9.64
C ILE A 374 -12.05 6.31 -8.71
N ALA A 375 -10.80 6.67 -8.99
CA ALA A 375 -10.00 7.60 -8.18
C ALA A 375 -10.56 9.04 -8.22
N GLU A 376 -11.02 9.46 -9.39
CA GLU A 376 -11.53 10.82 -9.65
C GLU A 376 -12.97 11.02 -9.21
N ASN A 377 -13.76 9.94 -9.10
CA ASN A 377 -15.12 10.00 -8.60
C ASN A 377 -15.14 10.34 -7.09
N LYS A 378 -15.59 11.55 -6.77
CA LYS A 378 -15.65 12.07 -5.39
C LYS A 378 -16.57 11.26 -4.48
N ASP A 379 -17.59 10.59 -5.02
CA ASP A 379 -18.57 9.81 -4.24
C ASP A 379 -17.94 8.53 -3.66
N ASN A 380 -16.80 8.09 -4.20
CA ASN A 380 -16.04 6.97 -3.66
C ASN A 380 -15.24 7.33 -2.39
N PHE A 381 -15.22 8.60 -1.98
CA PHE A 381 -14.37 9.13 -0.91
C PHE A 381 -15.16 9.95 0.11
N SER A 382 -14.58 10.18 1.29
CA SER A 382 -15.16 11.13 2.24
C SER A 382 -14.98 12.57 1.74
N ALA A 383 -15.87 13.46 2.19
CA ALA A 383 -15.70 14.89 2.00
C ALA A 383 -14.33 15.37 2.51
N THR A 384 -13.77 16.36 1.83
CA THR A 384 -12.48 16.96 2.18
C THR A 384 -12.48 17.46 3.63
N SER A 385 -11.48 17.05 4.42
CA SER A 385 -11.30 17.56 5.77
C SER A 385 -10.66 18.94 5.72
N LYS A 386 -11.20 19.91 6.48
CA LYS A 386 -10.62 21.25 6.60
C LYS A 386 -9.19 21.25 7.15
N THR A 387 -8.86 20.27 8.01
CA THR A 387 -7.55 20.20 8.69
C THR A 387 -6.62 19.15 8.08
N LYS A 388 -7.17 18.03 7.58
CA LYS A 388 -6.37 16.91 7.05
C LYS A 388 -6.22 16.94 5.54
N GLY A 389 -7.04 17.74 4.84
CA GLY A 389 -7.14 17.76 3.39
C GLY A 389 -7.96 16.59 2.84
N ASP A 390 -7.68 16.25 1.58
CA ASP A 390 -8.30 15.12 0.89
C ASP A 390 -7.75 13.79 1.41
N GLU A 391 -8.64 12.86 1.77
CA GLU A 391 -8.31 11.44 1.93
C GLU A 391 -7.73 10.94 0.61
N GLN A 392 -6.57 10.28 0.63
CA GLN A 392 -5.87 9.75 -0.54
C GLN A 392 -6.04 8.23 -0.63
N ALA A 393 -5.91 7.71 -1.85
CA ALA A 393 -5.88 6.29 -2.10
C ALA A 393 -4.94 5.97 -3.25
N ALA A 394 -4.37 4.77 -3.19
CA ALA A 394 -3.53 4.23 -4.24
C ALA A 394 -3.77 2.73 -4.42
N ALA A 395 -3.58 2.23 -5.63
CA ALA A 395 -3.75 0.82 -5.94
C ALA A 395 -2.87 0.40 -7.12
N ILE A 396 -2.52 -0.88 -7.19
CA ILE A 396 -1.78 -1.45 -8.31
C ILE A 396 -2.30 -2.85 -8.63
N LEU A 397 -2.55 -3.12 -9.91
CA LEU A 397 -2.99 -4.43 -10.40
C LEU A 397 -1.83 -5.09 -11.15
N ILE A 398 -1.42 -6.27 -10.69
CA ILE A 398 -0.28 -7.02 -11.21
C ILE A 398 -0.77 -8.37 -11.75
N GLN A 399 -0.35 -8.72 -12.97
CA GLN A 399 -0.44 -10.09 -13.47
C GLN A 399 0.73 -10.89 -12.89
N HIS A 400 0.54 -11.54 -11.74
CA HIS A 400 1.64 -12.11 -10.95
C HIS A 400 2.41 -13.25 -11.65
N LYS A 401 1.81 -13.90 -12.65
CA LYS A 401 2.49 -14.93 -13.47
C LYS A 401 3.66 -14.36 -14.29
N THR A 402 3.59 -13.09 -14.66
CA THR A 402 4.60 -12.39 -15.48
C THR A 402 5.31 -11.27 -14.72
N GLY A 403 4.66 -10.68 -13.72
CA GLY A 403 5.11 -9.45 -13.06
C GLY A 403 4.61 -8.17 -13.76
N ALA A 404 3.86 -8.28 -14.85
CA ALA A 404 3.39 -7.12 -15.59
C ALA A 404 2.37 -6.29 -14.78
N ILE A 405 2.63 -4.99 -14.64
CA ILE A 405 1.67 -4.04 -14.04
C ILE A 405 0.63 -3.71 -15.10
N LEU A 406 -0.62 -4.13 -14.88
CA LEU A 406 -1.72 -3.92 -15.82
C LEU A 406 -2.39 -2.55 -15.64
N GLY A 407 -2.38 -2.02 -14.42
CA GLY A 407 -3.02 -0.74 -14.12
C GLY A 407 -2.66 -0.24 -12.73
N MET A 408 -2.82 1.06 -12.53
CA MET A 408 -2.53 1.72 -11.27
C MET A 408 -3.50 2.87 -10.98
N MET A 409 -3.69 3.13 -9.70
CA MET A 409 -4.33 4.31 -9.14
C MET A 409 -3.26 5.01 -8.32
N GLU A 410 -2.75 6.11 -8.82
CA GLU A 410 -1.58 6.80 -8.28
C GLU A 410 -1.95 7.83 -7.20
N GLY A 411 -3.23 8.17 -7.12
CA GLY A 411 -3.77 9.27 -6.32
C GLY A 411 -5.11 9.71 -6.89
N ARG A 412 -5.81 10.62 -6.19
CA ARG A 412 -7.16 11.03 -6.59
C ARG A 412 -7.18 12.13 -7.64
N ASP A 413 -6.38 13.18 -7.44
CA ASP A 413 -6.40 14.39 -8.26
C ASP A 413 -4.99 14.93 -8.47
N PHE A 414 -4.49 14.78 -9.70
CA PHE A 414 -3.15 15.20 -10.08
C PHE A 414 -2.92 16.70 -9.92
N GLN A 415 -3.95 17.54 -10.13
CA GLN A 415 -3.79 18.99 -10.07
C GLN A 415 -3.58 19.49 -8.64
N LYS A 416 -4.02 18.71 -7.65
CA LYS A 416 -3.79 18.98 -6.23
C LYS A 416 -2.54 18.31 -5.69
N GLU A 417 -2.27 17.08 -6.14
CA GLU A 417 -1.17 16.27 -5.62
C GLU A 417 -0.56 15.43 -6.75
N GLN A 418 0.72 15.65 -7.04
CA GLN A 418 1.40 15.05 -8.18
C GLN A 418 2.18 13.79 -7.82
N MET A 419 2.36 13.49 -6.52
CA MET A 419 3.03 12.28 -6.07
C MET A 419 2.26 11.03 -6.51
N ASN A 420 2.96 10.05 -7.08
CA ASN A 420 2.42 8.72 -7.33
C ASN A 420 2.49 7.88 -6.05
N TYR A 421 1.38 7.80 -5.33
CA TYR A 421 1.27 7.04 -4.10
C TYR A 421 1.36 5.53 -4.29
N ALA A 422 1.18 4.99 -5.51
CA ALA A 422 1.27 3.54 -5.74
C ALA A 422 2.74 3.05 -5.72
N THR A 423 3.64 3.80 -6.37
CA THR A 423 5.02 3.36 -6.60
C THR A 423 6.07 4.14 -5.78
N GLN A 424 5.76 5.35 -5.30
CA GLN A 424 6.74 6.23 -4.66
C GLN A 424 6.50 6.43 -3.16
N MET A 425 5.25 6.30 -2.71
CA MET A 425 4.93 6.52 -1.29
C MET A 425 5.27 5.28 -0.47
N VAL A 426 6.05 5.49 0.57
CA VAL A 426 6.34 4.47 1.58
C VAL A 426 5.47 4.70 2.81
N ARG A 427 4.76 3.65 3.23
CA ARG A 427 3.84 3.67 4.38
C ARG A 427 3.91 2.40 5.20
N GLN A 428 3.58 2.53 6.47
CA GLN A 428 3.55 1.40 7.39
C GLN A 428 2.44 0.40 6.93
N PRO A 429 2.77 -0.86 6.60
CA PRO A 429 1.81 -1.83 6.04
C PRO A 429 0.82 -2.39 7.08
N GLY A 430 1.08 -2.13 8.37
CA GLY A 430 0.32 -2.70 9.46
C GLY A 430 0.33 -4.24 9.42
N SER A 431 -0.82 -4.83 9.78
CA SER A 431 -1.01 -6.30 9.73
C SER A 431 -0.89 -6.97 8.35
N ALA A 432 -0.78 -6.21 7.24
CA ALA A 432 -0.55 -6.80 5.93
C ALA A 432 0.87 -7.38 5.80
N MET A 433 1.80 -7.04 6.71
CA MET A 433 3.15 -7.63 6.75
C MET A 433 3.17 -9.04 7.36
N LYS A 434 2.13 -9.46 8.09
CA LYS A 434 2.12 -10.75 8.82
C LYS A 434 2.28 -11.97 7.89
N PRO A 435 1.55 -12.09 6.76
CA PRO A 435 1.78 -13.19 5.83
C PRO A 435 3.23 -13.24 5.34
N ILE A 436 3.79 -12.08 4.99
CA ILE A 436 5.12 -11.95 4.37
C ILE A 436 6.25 -12.33 5.33
N ALA A 437 6.26 -11.76 6.54
CA ALA A 437 7.42 -11.87 7.43
C ALA A 437 7.25 -12.82 8.63
N ALA A 438 6.02 -13.23 8.97
CA ALA A 438 5.80 -14.23 10.03
C ALA A 438 5.35 -15.58 9.47
N TYR A 439 4.22 -15.62 8.76
CA TYR A 439 3.57 -16.90 8.47
C TYR A 439 4.19 -17.64 7.29
N LEU A 440 4.51 -16.98 6.16
CA LEU A 440 5.18 -17.64 5.04
C LEU A 440 6.52 -18.28 5.44
N PRO A 441 7.47 -17.57 6.09
CA PRO A 441 8.73 -18.20 6.50
C PRO A 441 8.53 -19.31 7.55
N ALA A 442 7.55 -19.17 8.46
CA ALA A 442 7.24 -20.22 9.43
C ALA A 442 6.61 -21.48 8.79
N LEU A 443 5.73 -21.31 7.80
CA LEU A 443 5.13 -22.41 7.04
C LEU A 443 6.19 -23.14 6.21
N ASP A 444 7.07 -22.41 5.53
CA ASP A 444 8.06 -22.97 4.61
C ASP A 444 9.15 -23.77 5.34
N SER A 445 9.54 -23.30 6.52
CA SER A 445 10.47 -24.00 7.42
C SER A 445 9.82 -25.12 8.24
N GLY A 446 8.50 -25.29 8.16
CA GLY A 446 7.78 -26.31 8.92
C GLY A 446 7.61 -26.01 10.41
N LEU A 447 7.89 -24.78 10.85
CA LEU A 447 7.73 -24.35 12.25
C LEU A 447 6.26 -24.25 12.68
N VAL A 448 5.37 -24.01 11.71
CA VAL A 448 3.92 -23.97 11.91
C VAL A 448 3.24 -24.51 10.67
N GLN A 449 2.06 -25.11 10.82
CA GLN A 449 1.13 -25.51 9.75
C GLN A 449 -0.27 -24.98 10.11
N PRO A 450 -1.25 -24.93 9.17
CA PRO A 450 -2.55 -24.30 9.44
C PRO A 450 -3.26 -24.76 10.73
N GLY A 451 -3.25 -26.07 10.98
CA GLY A 451 -3.84 -26.64 12.19
C GLY A 451 -2.91 -26.76 13.40
N THR A 452 -1.67 -26.26 13.34
CA THR A 452 -0.76 -26.22 14.51
C THR A 452 -1.36 -25.35 15.61
N ILE A 453 -1.30 -25.83 16.85
CA ILE A 453 -1.77 -25.09 18.01
C ILE A 453 -0.73 -24.08 18.46
N VAL A 454 -1.14 -22.82 18.53
CA VAL A 454 -0.32 -21.69 18.94
C VAL A 454 -0.96 -20.99 20.14
N ASP A 455 -0.14 -20.50 21.05
CA ASP A 455 -0.62 -19.87 22.28
C ASP A 455 -0.69 -18.34 22.16
N ASP A 456 -1.91 -17.82 22.02
CA ASP A 456 -2.21 -16.40 22.11
C ASP A 456 -2.22 -15.97 23.59
N ALA A 457 -1.02 -15.75 24.09
CA ALA A 457 -0.70 -15.20 25.41
C ALA A 457 0.26 -14.01 25.26
N PRO A 458 0.38 -13.12 26.28
CA PRO A 458 1.28 -11.98 26.25
C PRO A 458 2.70 -12.35 25.83
N ILE A 459 3.31 -11.45 25.07
CA ILE A 459 4.74 -11.45 24.78
C ILE A 459 5.33 -10.20 25.42
N ILE A 460 6.42 -10.37 26.18
CA ILE A 460 7.10 -9.28 26.89
C ILE A 460 8.31 -8.88 26.07
N LEU A 461 8.26 -7.72 25.43
CA LEU A 461 9.33 -7.19 24.60
C LEU A 461 10.15 -6.18 25.38
N LYS A 462 11.46 -6.15 25.17
CA LYS A 462 12.35 -5.18 25.82
C LYS A 462 12.20 -3.83 25.13
N ASP A 463 12.09 -2.75 25.90
CA ASP A 463 11.98 -1.38 25.38
C ASP A 463 13.24 -0.58 25.71
N GLY A 464 14.28 -0.81 24.91
CA GLY A 464 15.61 -0.23 25.10
C GLY A 464 16.17 -0.48 26.51
N SER A 465 16.79 0.53 27.10
CA SER A 465 17.31 0.49 28.48
C SER A 465 16.24 0.78 29.55
N ASN A 466 14.99 1.08 29.17
CA ASN A 466 14.04 1.78 30.05
C ASN A 466 12.77 1.00 30.41
N GLY A 467 12.68 -0.29 30.05
CA GLY A 467 11.62 -1.17 30.56
C GLY A 467 11.12 -2.22 29.57
N TYR A 468 9.81 -2.49 29.61
CA TYR A 468 9.16 -3.51 28.80
C TYR A 468 7.93 -2.96 28.08
N HIS A 469 7.69 -3.48 26.88
CA HIS A 469 6.48 -3.29 26.11
C HIS A 469 5.74 -4.62 25.98
N ILE A 470 4.43 -4.61 26.29
CA ILE A 470 3.57 -5.79 26.17
C ILE A 470 2.49 -5.50 25.10
N PRO A 471 2.71 -5.93 23.85
CA PRO A 471 1.76 -5.74 22.77
C PRO A 471 0.43 -6.45 23.02
N LYS A 472 -0.65 -5.88 22.51
CA LYS A 472 -2.01 -6.43 22.62
C LYS A 472 -2.65 -6.70 21.28
N ASN A 473 -3.62 -7.61 21.26
CA ASN A 473 -4.50 -7.82 20.12
C ASN A 473 -5.48 -6.64 19.97
N SER A 474 -6.06 -6.48 18.78
CA SER A 474 -7.00 -5.41 18.46
C SER A 474 -8.27 -5.44 19.33
N ASN A 475 -8.66 -6.61 19.81
CA ASN A 475 -9.78 -6.82 20.73
C ASN A 475 -9.41 -6.66 22.22
N ASN A 476 -8.17 -6.26 22.53
CA ASN A 476 -7.64 -6.10 23.88
C ASN A 476 -7.70 -7.38 24.75
N ARG A 477 -7.64 -8.57 24.14
CA ARG A 477 -7.72 -9.86 24.83
C ARG A 477 -6.73 -10.86 24.26
N TYR A 478 -6.40 -11.88 25.06
CA TYR A 478 -5.57 -13.02 24.69
C TYR A 478 -6.47 -14.26 24.60
N GLN A 479 -6.58 -14.85 23.41
CA GLN A 479 -7.51 -15.96 23.12
C GLN A 479 -7.05 -17.30 23.73
N GLY A 480 -5.78 -17.42 24.13
CA GLY A 480 -5.23 -18.69 24.57
C GLY A 480 -4.82 -19.60 23.43
N LEU A 481 -4.95 -20.92 23.64
CA LEU A 481 -4.62 -21.90 22.61
C LEU A 481 -5.60 -21.78 21.43
N VAL A 482 -5.08 -21.51 20.24
CA VAL A 482 -5.83 -21.42 18.98
C VAL A 482 -5.05 -22.08 17.83
N THR A 483 -5.69 -22.34 16.70
CA THR A 483 -4.98 -22.81 15.49
C THR A 483 -4.24 -21.65 14.81
N ALA A 484 -3.12 -21.93 14.14
CA ALA A 484 -2.40 -20.93 13.35
C ALA A 484 -3.29 -20.30 12.26
N ARG A 485 -4.20 -21.09 11.66
CA ARG A 485 -5.25 -20.62 10.75
C ARG A 485 -6.13 -19.57 11.41
N TYR A 486 -6.71 -19.90 12.57
CA TYR A 486 -7.55 -18.97 13.30
C TYR A 486 -6.80 -17.67 13.65
N ALA A 487 -5.56 -17.80 14.11
CA ALA A 487 -4.72 -16.66 14.48
C ALA A 487 -4.49 -15.70 13.30
N LEU A 488 -4.20 -16.21 12.09
CA LEU A 488 -4.06 -15.38 10.90
C LEU A 488 -5.38 -14.76 10.46
N ASN A 489 -6.48 -15.52 10.50
CA ASN A 489 -7.82 -15.09 10.09
C ASN A 489 -8.35 -13.94 10.94
N GLN A 490 -8.17 -14.03 12.25
CA GLN A 490 -8.50 -12.97 13.20
C GLN A 490 -7.40 -11.90 13.31
N SER A 491 -6.29 -12.09 12.60
CA SER A 491 -5.17 -11.17 12.55
C SER A 491 -4.61 -10.86 13.94
N LEU A 492 -4.42 -11.89 14.78
CA LEU A 492 -3.86 -11.76 16.14
C LEU A 492 -2.41 -11.24 16.06
N ASN A 493 -2.08 -10.27 16.90
CA ASN A 493 -0.79 -9.56 16.89
C ASN A 493 0.29 -10.39 17.58
N THR A 494 -0.03 -10.91 18.76
CA THR A 494 0.81 -11.74 19.62
C THR A 494 1.39 -12.95 18.89
N ILE A 495 0.57 -13.72 18.18
CA ILE A 495 1.03 -14.90 17.42
C ILE A 495 1.98 -14.49 16.30
N ALA A 496 1.67 -13.43 15.56
CA ALA A 496 2.57 -12.93 14.53
C ALA A 496 3.92 -12.50 15.11
N LEU A 497 3.90 -11.84 16.28
CA LEU A 497 5.13 -11.44 17.00
C LEU A 497 5.92 -12.65 17.49
N LYS A 498 5.28 -13.68 18.05
CA LYS A 498 5.96 -14.91 18.50
C LYS A 498 6.58 -15.67 17.33
N LEU A 499 5.85 -15.82 16.22
CA LEU A 499 6.39 -16.42 15.01
C LEU A 499 7.61 -15.63 14.48
N PHE A 500 7.50 -14.30 14.43
CA PHE A 500 8.55 -13.43 13.93
C PHE A 500 9.79 -13.36 14.84
N ASN A 501 9.61 -13.14 16.14
CA ASN A 501 10.71 -12.94 17.10
C ASN A 501 11.31 -14.27 17.58
N GLU A 502 10.48 -15.25 17.93
CA GLU A 502 10.91 -16.43 18.70
C GLU A 502 11.11 -17.68 17.84
N LYS A 503 10.28 -17.88 16.81
CA LYS A 503 10.33 -19.10 15.99
C LYS A 503 11.16 -18.92 14.70
N VAL A 504 10.84 -17.91 13.88
CA VAL A 504 11.57 -17.61 12.63
C VAL A 504 12.85 -16.83 12.92
N GLY A 505 12.76 -15.80 13.78
CA GLY A 505 13.81 -14.84 14.05
C GLY A 505 13.82 -13.68 13.04
N ILE A 506 14.02 -12.46 13.54
CA ILE A 506 13.87 -11.20 12.80
C ILE A 506 14.70 -11.17 11.51
N ASN A 507 16.00 -11.51 11.59
CA ASN A 507 16.89 -11.46 10.43
C ASN A 507 16.45 -12.41 9.30
N LYS A 508 15.98 -13.63 9.65
CA LYS A 508 15.50 -14.59 8.65
C LYS A 508 14.17 -14.15 8.04
N ALA A 509 13.28 -13.58 8.86
CA ALA A 509 12.03 -12.99 8.40
C ALA A 509 12.25 -11.86 7.40
N TRP A 510 13.17 -10.93 7.68
CA TRP A 510 13.49 -9.83 6.77
C TRP A 510 14.27 -10.27 5.54
N ALA A 511 15.17 -11.24 5.65
CA ALA A 511 15.79 -11.85 4.47
C ALA A 511 14.74 -12.48 3.54
N PHE A 512 13.72 -13.14 4.12
CA PHE A 512 12.60 -13.70 3.36
C PHE A 512 11.74 -12.61 2.70
N ALA A 513 11.43 -11.52 3.42
CA ALA A 513 10.68 -10.38 2.86
C ALA A 513 11.46 -9.70 1.71
N LYS A 514 12.79 -9.52 1.85
CA LYS A 514 13.66 -8.98 0.79
C LYS A 514 13.68 -9.89 -0.45
N LYS A 515 13.66 -11.22 -0.28
CA LYS A 515 13.52 -12.19 -1.38
C LYS A 515 12.20 -12.02 -2.17
N LEU A 516 11.18 -11.42 -1.56
CA LEU A 516 9.88 -11.10 -2.15
C LEU A 516 9.78 -9.65 -2.66
N GLY A 517 10.90 -8.96 -2.86
CA GLY A 517 10.92 -7.63 -3.47
C GLY A 517 10.61 -6.48 -2.52
N ILE A 518 10.63 -6.69 -1.19
CA ILE A 518 10.57 -5.57 -0.23
C ILE A 518 11.96 -4.93 -0.12
N THR A 519 12.17 -3.83 -0.84
CA THR A 519 13.47 -3.14 -0.94
C THR A 519 13.63 -1.99 0.06
N THR A 520 12.52 -1.53 0.64
CA THR A 520 12.44 -0.43 1.63
C THR A 520 12.93 -0.78 3.04
N LEU A 521 13.33 -2.02 3.31
CA LEU A 521 13.83 -2.49 4.61
C LEU A 521 15.30 -2.14 4.83
N GLU A 522 15.59 -1.42 5.91
CA GLU A 522 16.94 -1.00 6.30
C GLU A 522 17.59 -1.94 7.35
N PRO A 523 18.91 -1.87 7.55
CA PRO A 523 19.58 -2.60 8.63
C PRO A 523 19.00 -2.32 10.03
N SER A 524 18.45 -1.12 10.26
CA SER A 524 17.81 -0.71 11.52
C SER A 524 16.56 -1.54 11.85
N ASP A 525 15.83 -2.01 10.83
CA ASP A 525 14.63 -2.85 10.99
C ASP A 525 14.94 -4.22 11.60
N ASN A 526 16.21 -4.67 11.58
CA ASN A 526 16.63 -5.92 12.22
C ASN A 526 16.50 -5.88 13.76
N ASN A 527 16.36 -4.69 14.34
CA ASN A 527 16.11 -4.50 15.77
C ASN A 527 14.62 -4.21 16.08
N ALA A 528 13.76 -4.11 15.07
CA ALA A 528 12.35 -3.75 15.23
C ALA A 528 11.51 -4.98 15.65
N GLN A 529 11.44 -5.25 16.96
CA GLN A 529 10.68 -6.39 17.51
C GLN A 529 9.19 -6.40 17.13
N THR A 530 8.62 -5.23 16.81
CA THR A 530 7.22 -5.05 16.37
C THR A 530 7.08 -4.84 14.87
N GLY A 531 8.15 -4.94 14.08
CA GLY A 531 8.16 -4.61 12.66
C GLY A 531 7.20 -5.46 11.81
N VAL A 532 6.93 -6.73 12.20
CA VAL A 532 5.92 -7.58 11.54
C VAL A 532 4.47 -7.09 11.71
N LEU A 533 4.24 -6.17 12.66
CA LEU A 533 2.97 -5.46 12.81
C LEU A 533 2.93 -4.15 11.99
N GLY A 534 3.98 -3.91 11.21
CA GLY A 534 4.13 -2.79 10.29
C GLY A 534 4.99 -1.64 10.79
N GLY A 535 5.59 -1.73 11.99
CA GLY A 535 6.47 -0.71 12.58
C GLY A 535 7.89 -0.75 12.00
N LEU A 536 8.03 -0.26 10.77
CA LEU A 536 9.28 -0.24 10.00
C LEU A 536 9.89 1.17 9.98
N ALA A 537 11.19 1.28 9.70
CA ALA A 537 11.90 2.56 9.57
C ALA A 537 11.20 3.52 8.60
N HIS A 538 10.86 3.03 7.41
CA HIS A 538 10.12 3.80 6.39
C HIS A 538 8.71 3.25 6.15
N GLY A 539 8.56 1.93 6.02
CA GLY A 539 7.34 1.28 5.57
C GLY A 539 7.58 0.51 4.27
N VAL A 540 6.55 0.34 3.44
CA VAL A 540 6.63 -0.25 2.09
C VAL A 540 5.80 0.56 1.09
N THR A 541 6.09 0.43 -0.21
CA THR A 541 5.20 0.95 -1.26
C THR A 541 4.02 0.01 -1.52
N VAL A 542 2.99 0.51 -2.22
CA VAL A 542 1.87 -0.35 -2.66
C VAL A 542 2.37 -1.39 -3.65
N GLU A 543 3.23 -0.99 -4.59
CA GLU A 543 3.88 -1.87 -5.54
C GLU A 543 4.65 -3.02 -4.88
N GLU A 544 5.55 -2.73 -3.93
CA GLU A 544 6.36 -3.74 -3.25
C GLU A 544 5.49 -4.77 -2.53
N LEU A 545 4.52 -4.30 -1.74
CA LEU A 545 3.66 -5.19 -0.97
C LEU A 545 2.75 -6.02 -1.87
N THR A 546 2.15 -5.40 -2.90
CA THR A 546 1.30 -6.11 -3.87
C THR A 546 2.09 -7.20 -4.60
N ASN A 547 3.32 -6.88 -5.01
CA ASN A 547 4.15 -7.83 -5.73
C ASN A 547 4.58 -9.01 -4.85
N ALA A 548 4.95 -8.76 -3.59
CA ALA A 548 5.24 -9.80 -2.62
C ALA A 548 4.05 -10.76 -2.41
N TYR A 549 2.82 -10.23 -2.37
CA TYR A 549 1.60 -11.05 -2.33
C TYR A 549 1.37 -11.85 -3.61
N GLY A 550 1.79 -11.35 -4.78
CA GLY A 550 1.68 -12.02 -6.07
C GLY A 550 2.40 -13.37 -6.14
N ALA A 551 3.45 -13.58 -5.34
CA ALA A 551 4.12 -14.88 -5.25
C ALA A 551 3.22 -15.98 -4.64
N ILE A 552 2.24 -15.62 -3.80
CA ILE A 552 1.37 -16.55 -3.08
C ILE A 552 0.45 -17.34 -4.03
N PRO A 553 -0.40 -16.71 -4.88
CA PRO A 553 -1.20 -17.44 -5.86
C PRO A 553 -0.37 -18.07 -6.97
N ASN A 554 0.89 -17.64 -7.15
CA ASN A 554 1.81 -18.13 -8.17
C ASN A 554 2.68 -19.31 -7.71
N GLY A 555 2.19 -20.13 -6.76
CA GLY A 555 2.92 -21.31 -6.31
C GLY A 555 4.26 -21.01 -5.62
N GLY A 556 4.43 -19.81 -5.08
CA GLY A 556 5.67 -19.34 -4.45
C GLY A 556 6.72 -18.80 -5.42
N VAL A 557 6.39 -18.67 -6.72
CA VAL A 557 7.26 -18.03 -7.70
C VAL A 557 7.03 -16.52 -7.67
N PHE A 558 8.07 -15.78 -7.27
CA PHE A 558 8.11 -14.34 -7.32
C PHE A 558 8.60 -13.87 -8.69
N ASN A 559 7.81 -13.01 -9.34
CA ASN A 559 8.21 -12.26 -10.54
C ASN A 559 8.31 -10.79 -10.14
N ASP A 560 9.42 -10.14 -10.46
CA ASP A 560 9.54 -8.73 -10.13
C ASP A 560 8.56 -7.88 -10.96
N ALA A 561 7.94 -6.89 -10.32
CA ALA A 561 6.91 -6.08 -10.95
C ALA A 561 7.57 -5.14 -11.95
N TYR A 562 6.97 -4.99 -13.13
CA TYR A 562 7.52 -4.11 -14.15
C TYR A 562 6.43 -3.42 -14.96
N MET A 563 6.70 -2.17 -15.33
CA MET A 563 5.80 -1.34 -16.13
C MET A 563 6.28 -1.17 -17.57
N ILE A 564 7.60 -1.17 -17.81
CA ILE A 564 8.19 -0.97 -19.15
C ILE A 564 8.47 -2.32 -19.78
N GLU A 565 7.73 -2.66 -20.84
CA GLU A 565 7.91 -3.89 -21.60
C GLU A 565 9.14 -3.79 -22.53
N LYS A 566 9.23 -2.71 -23.30
CA LYS A 566 10.37 -2.44 -24.17
C LYS A 566 10.53 -0.96 -24.50
N ILE A 567 11.75 -0.56 -24.85
CA ILE A 567 12.08 0.76 -25.38
C ILE A 567 12.76 0.55 -26.73
N VAL A 568 12.28 1.25 -27.75
CA VAL A 568 12.82 1.23 -29.11
C VAL A 568 13.39 2.60 -29.43
N ASP A 569 14.59 2.67 -30.01
CA ASP A 569 15.21 3.94 -30.44
C ASP A 569 14.56 4.50 -31.72
N SER A 570 15.03 5.67 -32.17
CA SER A 570 14.53 6.32 -33.38
C SER A 570 14.91 5.60 -34.68
N GLN A 571 15.81 4.63 -34.62
CA GLN A 571 16.24 3.79 -35.76
C GLN A 571 15.44 2.47 -35.82
N GLY A 572 14.62 2.17 -34.81
CA GLY A 572 13.82 0.95 -34.72
C GLY A 572 14.51 -0.19 -33.96
N ASN A 573 15.66 0.03 -33.34
CA ASN A 573 16.33 -0.99 -32.53
C ASN A 573 15.73 -1.04 -31.13
N ILE A 574 15.56 -2.25 -30.60
CA ILE A 574 15.14 -2.46 -29.21
C ILE A 574 16.35 -2.22 -28.29
N VAL A 575 16.37 -1.12 -27.57
CA VAL A 575 17.46 -0.77 -26.63
C VAL A 575 17.22 -1.34 -25.23
N TYR A 576 15.96 -1.58 -24.87
CA TYR A 576 15.59 -2.26 -23.64
C TYR A 576 14.41 -3.17 -23.91
N LYS A 577 14.42 -4.36 -23.32
CA LYS A 577 13.27 -5.27 -23.25
C LYS A 577 13.31 -5.96 -21.91
N HIS A 578 12.18 -5.98 -21.20
CA HIS A 578 12.09 -6.69 -19.94
C HIS A 578 12.48 -8.17 -20.13
N GLN A 579 13.31 -8.67 -19.21
CA GLN A 579 13.74 -10.05 -19.18
C GLN A 579 13.19 -10.68 -17.89
N PRO A 580 12.27 -11.65 -17.99
CA PRO A 580 11.74 -12.33 -16.82
C PRO A 580 12.86 -12.99 -16.01
N ASN A 581 12.86 -12.77 -14.70
CA ASN A 581 13.80 -13.41 -13.77
C ASN A 581 13.04 -14.02 -12.58
N PRO A 582 12.25 -15.09 -12.81
CA PRO A 582 11.42 -15.70 -11.78
C PRO A 582 12.27 -16.31 -10.67
N VAL A 583 11.88 -16.08 -9.41
CA VAL A 583 12.54 -16.62 -8.23
C VAL A 583 11.57 -17.51 -7.47
N GLN A 584 11.91 -18.80 -7.27
CA GLN A 584 11.17 -19.65 -6.34
C GLN A 584 11.44 -19.19 -4.90
N ALA A 585 10.55 -18.35 -4.35
CA ALA A 585 10.69 -17.74 -3.05
C ALA A 585 10.45 -18.74 -1.92
N PHE A 586 9.39 -19.55 -2.04
CA PHE A 586 8.98 -20.59 -1.11
C PHE A 586 8.27 -21.73 -1.85
N THR A 587 8.00 -22.85 -1.20
CA THR A 587 7.45 -24.03 -1.88
C THR A 587 6.00 -23.85 -2.36
N PRO A 588 5.56 -24.54 -3.44
CA PRO A 588 4.16 -24.54 -3.87
C PRO A 588 3.19 -24.97 -2.76
N GLN A 589 3.61 -25.90 -1.89
CA GLN A 589 2.84 -26.34 -0.74
C GLN A 589 2.60 -25.18 0.24
N THR A 590 3.65 -24.45 0.62
CA THR A 590 3.54 -23.24 1.45
C THR A 590 2.61 -22.21 0.82
N ALA A 591 2.74 -21.99 -0.50
CA ALA A 591 1.90 -21.07 -1.25
C ALA A 591 0.41 -21.43 -1.16
N TYR A 592 0.09 -22.71 -1.35
CA TYR A 592 -1.28 -23.22 -1.25
C TYR A 592 -1.83 -23.15 0.18
N LEU A 593 -1.04 -23.52 1.20
CA LEU A 593 -1.46 -23.43 2.60
C LEU A 593 -1.74 -21.97 3.00
N MET A 594 -0.87 -21.04 2.62
CA MET A 594 -1.08 -19.60 2.84
C MET A 594 -2.34 -19.10 2.12
N THR A 595 -2.51 -19.47 0.84
CA THR A 595 -3.70 -19.13 0.06
C THR A 595 -4.97 -19.61 0.75
N ASP A 596 -4.98 -20.86 1.21
CA ASP A 596 -6.13 -21.45 1.88
C ASP A 596 -6.46 -20.77 3.22
N MET A 597 -5.44 -20.42 4.02
CA MET A 597 -5.64 -19.61 5.23
C MET A 597 -6.21 -18.21 4.88
N LEU A 598 -5.67 -17.53 3.87
CA LEU A 598 -6.15 -16.20 3.46
C LEU A 598 -7.55 -16.21 2.83
N ARG A 599 -7.98 -17.33 2.22
CA ARG A 599 -9.38 -17.51 1.81
C ARG A 599 -10.30 -17.48 3.03
N THR A 600 -9.92 -18.13 4.13
CA THR A 600 -10.70 -18.09 5.37
C THR A 600 -10.72 -16.68 5.99
N ALA A 601 -9.62 -15.92 5.89
CA ALA A 601 -9.59 -14.52 6.31
C ALA A 601 -10.61 -13.64 5.55
N VAL A 602 -10.91 -13.97 4.28
CA VAL A 602 -11.93 -13.29 3.47
C VAL A 602 -13.34 -13.86 3.71
N SER A 603 -13.51 -15.16 3.95
CA SER A 603 -14.84 -15.75 4.17
C SER A 603 -15.39 -15.50 5.57
N GLU A 604 -14.55 -15.58 6.59
CA GLU A 604 -14.92 -15.62 8.02
C GLU A 604 -14.18 -14.58 8.86
N GLY A 605 -13.08 -14.03 8.35
CA GLY A 605 -12.22 -13.09 9.07
C GLY A 605 -12.42 -11.61 8.70
N THR A 606 -11.34 -10.86 8.80
CA THR A 606 -11.32 -9.39 8.61
C THR A 606 -11.62 -8.94 7.18
N GLY A 607 -11.57 -9.83 6.19
CA GLY A 607 -11.80 -9.54 4.77
C GLY A 607 -13.25 -9.67 4.29
N ARG A 608 -14.20 -10.05 5.17
CA ARG A 608 -15.60 -10.38 4.80
C ARG A 608 -16.34 -9.35 3.94
N LEU A 609 -15.99 -8.07 4.07
CA LEU A 609 -16.57 -7.00 3.26
C LEU A 609 -16.29 -7.19 1.76
N VAL A 610 -15.11 -7.68 1.40
CA VAL A 610 -14.71 -7.88 0.01
C VAL A 610 -15.56 -8.96 -0.64
N ARG A 611 -15.75 -10.10 0.03
CA ARG A 611 -16.63 -11.18 -0.46
C ARG A 611 -18.05 -10.69 -0.74
N ARG A 612 -18.59 -9.82 0.12
CA ARG A 612 -19.95 -9.27 -0.03
C ARG A 612 -20.06 -8.29 -1.19
N ASN A 613 -19.03 -7.50 -1.46
CA ASN A 613 -19.09 -6.40 -2.41
C ASN A 613 -18.52 -6.75 -3.80
N PHE A 614 -17.76 -7.84 -3.92
CA PHE A 614 -17.28 -8.35 -5.20
C PHE A 614 -18.35 -9.26 -5.83
N ASN A 615 -18.91 -8.82 -6.95
CA ASN A 615 -20.09 -9.43 -7.58
C ASN A 615 -19.82 -10.85 -8.08
N GLN A 616 -18.57 -11.16 -8.42
CA GLN A 616 -18.16 -12.48 -8.93
C GLN A 616 -17.55 -13.37 -7.85
N SER A 617 -17.68 -13.06 -6.55
CA SER A 617 -17.05 -13.81 -5.46
C SER A 617 -17.49 -15.28 -5.33
N GLY A 618 -18.61 -15.67 -5.98
CA GLY A 618 -19.05 -17.06 -6.10
C GLY A 618 -18.48 -17.81 -7.30
N LYS A 619 -17.86 -17.12 -8.26
CA LYS A 619 -17.29 -17.69 -9.50
C LYS A 619 -15.77 -17.57 -9.55
N ILE A 620 -15.24 -16.39 -9.22
CA ILE A 620 -13.82 -16.11 -9.19
C ILE A 620 -13.35 -16.25 -7.74
N PRO A 621 -12.44 -17.20 -7.45
CA PRO A 621 -11.96 -17.39 -6.10
C PRO A 621 -11.07 -16.21 -5.69
N ILE A 622 -11.26 -15.76 -4.45
CA ILE A 622 -10.52 -14.64 -3.89
C ILE A 622 -9.89 -15.02 -2.55
N ALA A 623 -8.69 -14.50 -2.32
CA ALA A 623 -8.00 -14.56 -1.04
C ALA A 623 -7.36 -13.21 -0.77
N GLY A 624 -7.09 -12.89 0.49
CA GLY A 624 -6.43 -11.62 0.80
C GLY A 624 -6.31 -11.32 2.28
N LYS A 625 -5.62 -10.22 2.58
CA LYS A 625 -5.31 -9.77 3.91
C LYS A 625 -5.55 -8.28 4.06
N THR A 626 -6.15 -7.91 5.20
CA THR A 626 -6.26 -6.51 5.63
C THR A 626 -5.00 -6.08 6.38
N GLY A 627 -4.53 -4.87 6.09
CA GLY A 627 -3.55 -4.14 6.90
C GLY A 627 -4.18 -2.93 7.57
N THR A 628 -3.76 -2.63 8.79
CA THR A 628 -4.23 -1.48 9.56
C THR A 628 -3.11 -1.07 10.50
N THR A 629 -2.72 0.20 10.46
CA THR A 629 -1.74 0.76 11.39
C THR A 629 -2.39 1.14 12.71
N GLN A 630 -1.55 1.35 13.73
CA GLN A 630 -2.05 1.85 14.99
C GLN A 630 -2.70 3.24 14.80
N SER A 631 -3.84 3.46 15.42
CA SER A 631 -4.67 4.67 15.24
C SER A 631 -5.34 4.86 13.87
N TYR A 632 -5.31 3.87 12.97
CA TYR A 632 -5.93 3.96 11.64
C TYR A 632 -5.42 5.14 10.80
N THR A 633 -4.11 5.41 10.79
CA THR A 633 -3.52 6.38 9.86
C THR A 633 -3.53 5.84 8.42
N ASP A 634 -3.34 4.53 8.30
CA ASP A 634 -3.26 3.82 7.03
C ASP A 634 -4.09 2.53 7.12
N VAL A 635 -4.85 2.26 6.07
CA VAL A 635 -5.56 1.00 5.88
C VAL A 635 -5.22 0.41 4.53
N TRP A 636 -5.00 -0.89 4.52
CA TRP A 636 -4.57 -1.66 3.37
C TRP A 636 -5.48 -2.84 3.11
N PHE A 637 -5.58 -3.24 1.87
CA PHE A 637 -6.08 -4.55 1.50
C PHE A 637 -5.27 -5.11 0.34
N GLU A 638 -4.58 -6.22 0.61
CA GLU A 638 -3.86 -7.01 -0.38
C GLU A 638 -4.70 -8.23 -0.72
N GLY A 639 -5.17 -8.32 -1.96
CA GLY A 639 -6.07 -9.39 -2.39
C GLY A 639 -5.72 -9.90 -3.78
N PHE A 640 -5.96 -11.18 -4.01
CA PHE A 640 -5.61 -11.83 -5.25
C PHE A 640 -6.64 -12.88 -5.67
N THR A 641 -6.69 -13.09 -6.99
CA THR A 641 -7.29 -14.24 -7.66
C THR A 641 -6.15 -15.19 -8.07
N PRO A 642 -6.43 -16.32 -8.75
CA PRO A 642 -5.35 -17.16 -9.27
C PRO A 642 -4.56 -16.51 -10.42
N ASP A 643 -5.07 -15.44 -11.04
CA ASP A 643 -4.48 -14.82 -12.24
C ASP A 643 -3.90 -13.41 -12.01
N VAL A 644 -4.48 -12.63 -11.10
CA VAL A 644 -4.01 -11.27 -10.80
C VAL A 644 -4.00 -10.98 -9.29
N THR A 645 -3.13 -10.05 -8.90
CA THR A 645 -3.02 -9.53 -7.53
C THR A 645 -3.26 -8.02 -7.53
N LEU A 646 -4.09 -7.53 -6.61
CA LEU A 646 -4.44 -6.13 -6.43
C LEU A 646 -4.20 -5.72 -4.97
N GLY A 647 -3.33 -4.73 -4.78
CA GLY A 647 -3.13 -4.06 -3.51
C GLY A 647 -3.79 -2.68 -3.52
N VAL A 648 -4.37 -2.29 -2.38
CA VAL A 648 -5.01 -0.99 -2.20
C VAL A 648 -4.62 -0.39 -0.86
N TRP A 649 -4.14 0.85 -0.88
CA TRP A 649 -3.89 1.69 0.27
C TRP A 649 -4.87 2.86 0.34
N VAL A 650 -5.25 3.26 1.56
CA VAL A 650 -5.99 4.49 1.85
C VAL A 650 -5.42 5.15 3.10
N GLY A 651 -5.25 6.47 3.05
CA GLY A 651 -4.75 7.28 4.15
C GLY A 651 -4.82 8.78 3.84
N TYR A 652 -4.08 9.59 4.58
CA TYR A 652 -3.90 11.01 4.27
C TYR A 652 -2.46 11.28 3.81
N LYS A 653 -2.22 12.43 3.16
CA LYS A 653 -0.88 12.86 2.75
C LYS A 653 0.11 12.89 3.92
N GLN A 654 -0.32 13.39 5.07
CA GLN A 654 0.50 13.42 6.28
C GLN A 654 0.21 12.18 7.15
N PRO A 655 1.21 11.36 7.49
CA PRO A 655 1.02 10.08 8.21
C PRO A 655 0.47 10.25 9.63
N VAL A 656 0.53 11.46 10.19
CA VAL A 656 -0.03 11.77 11.52
C VAL A 656 -1.56 11.80 11.54
N ASN A 657 -2.19 11.96 10.37
CA ASN A 657 -3.63 12.14 10.24
C ASN A 657 -4.37 10.80 10.22
N LYS A 658 -5.42 10.70 11.04
CA LYS A 658 -6.17 9.46 11.28
C LYS A 658 -7.47 9.39 10.47
N LEU A 659 -7.80 8.19 10.02
CA LEU A 659 -9.10 7.80 9.50
C LEU A 659 -10.06 7.56 10.66
N GLU A 660 -11.14 8.35 10.74
CA GLU A 660 -12.01 8.39 11.91
C GLU A 660 -13.29 7.60 11.69
N THR A 661 -13.91 7.78 10.54
CA THR A 661 -15.21 7.18 10.22
C THR A 661 -15.09 5.71 9.86
N LYS A 662 -16.18 4.95 10.07
CA LYS A 662 -16.26 3.55 9.64
C LYS A 662 -16.02 3.39 8.14
N ALA A 663 -16.56 4.29 7.32
CA ALA A 663 -16.40 4.26 5.88
C ALA A 663 -14.93 4.35 5.46
N GLN A 664 -14.18 5.29 6.05
CA GLN A 664 -12.74 5.46 5.80
C GLN A 664 -11.94 4.20 6.19
N LYS A 665 -12.19 3.65 7.39
CA LYS A 665 -11.52 2.43 7.88
C LYS A 665 -11.83 1.18 7.06
N GLU A 666 -12.90 1.19 6.28
CA GLU A 666 -13.29 0.12 5.37
C GLU A 666 -12.90 0.36 3.91
N ARG A 667 -12.38 1.55 3.59
CA ARG A 667 -12.31 2.04 2.20
C ARG A 667 -11.39 1.22 1.30
N ALA A 668 -10.21 0.79 1.78
CA ALA A 668 -9.32 -0.04 0.99
C ALA A 668 -10.01 -1.31 0.45
N ARG A 669 -10.78 -2.01 1.30
CA ARG A 669 -11.58 -3.19 0.90
C ARG A 669 -12.70 -2.84 -0.09
N ARG A 670 -13.33 -1.68 0.06
CA ARG A 670 -14.41 -1.23 -0.84
C ARG A 670 -13.87 -0.87 -2.22
N LEU A 671 -12.77 -0.12 -2.26
CA LEU A 671 -12.08 0.23 -3.51
C LEU A 671 -11.54 -1.01 -4.21
N TRP A 672 -10.97 -1.97 -3.47
CA TRP A 672 -10.55 -3.25 -4.06
C TRP A 672 -11.70 -3.95 -4.77
N ALA A 673 -12.86 -4.11 -4.10
CA ALA A 673 -14.02 -4.76 -4.71
C ALA A 673 -14.57 -3.98 -5.91
N LEU A 674 -14.58 -2.65 -5.83
CA LEU A 674 -15.04 -1.77 -6.92
C LEU A 674 -14.12 -1.88 -8.15
N ILE A 675 -12.80 -1.81 -7.95
CA ILE A 675 -11.82 -1.98 -9.03
C ILE A 675 -11.98 -3.36 -9.67
N MET A 676 -12.03 -4.43 -8.87
CA MET A 676 -12.15 -5.79 -9.39
C MET A 676 -13.46 -6.02 -10.13
N ASN A 677 -14.58 -5.43 -9.68
CA ASN A 677 -15.86 -5.49 -10.39
C ASN A 677 -15.76 -4.83 -11.78
N GLU A 678 -15.18 -3.62 -11.85
CA GLU A 678 -15.00 -2.91 -13.13
C GLU A 678 -14.05 -3.65 -14.06
N VAL A 679 -12.90 -4.11 -13.55
CA VAL A 679 -11.90 -4.82 -14.35
C VAL A 679 -12.46 -6.15 -14.87
N THR A 680 -13.13 -6.94 -14.03
CA THR A 680 -13.75 -8.21 -14.46
C THR A 680 -14.86 -7.98 -15.50
N ALA A 681 -15.60 -6.88 -15.41
CA ALA A 681 -16.64 -6.54 -16.37
C ALA A 681 -16.09 -6.08 -17.72
N LYS A 682 -14.89 -5.48 -17.75
CA LYS A 682 -14.23 -5.00 -18.98
C LYS A 682 -13.38 -6.06 -19.64
N ASP A 683 -12.70 -6.89 -18.86
CA ASP A 683 -11.81 -7.92 -19.35
C ASP A 683 -11.93 -9.19 -18.52
N SER A 684 -12.86 -10.05 -18.91
CA SER A 684 -13.05 -11.37 -18.29
C SER A 684 -11.92 -12.34 -18.63
N GLN A 685 -11.09 -12.06 -19.66
CA GLN A 685 -9.99 -12.94 -20.05
C GLN A 685 -8.83 -12.88 -19.06
N LEU A 686 -8.76 -11.85 -18.21
CA LEU A 686 -7.81 -11.77 -17.09
C LEU A 686 -8.14 -12.73 -15.94
N PHE A 687 -9.31 -13.39 -15.95
CA PHE A 687 -9.81 -14.22 -14.84
C PHE A 687 -10.25 -15.61 -15.29
N GLN A 688 -9.44 -16.26 -16.13
CA GLN A 688 -9.76 -17.57 -16.71
C GLN A 688 -9.64 -18.72 -15.70
N THR A 689 -8.86 -18.55 -14.63
CA THR A 689 -8.62 -19.60 -13.65
C THR A 689 -9.66 -19.55 -12.53
N ASP A 690 -10.47 -20.61 -12.44
CA ASP A 690 -11.60 -20.72 -11.52
C ASP A 690 -11.24 -21.27 -10.12
N SER A 691 -10.00 -21.71 -9.92
CA SER A 691 -9.57 -22.38 -8.70
C SER A 691 -8.08 -22.21 -8.41
N PHE A 692 -7.70 -22.21 -7.13
CA PHE A 692 -6.30 -22.27 -6.74
C PHE A 692 -5.80 -23.71 -6.85
N LYS A 693 -4.81 -23.97 -7.70
CA LYS A 693 -4.27 -25.32 -7.94
C LYS A 693 -3.63 -25.87 -6.66
N ARG A 694 -4.14 -27.01 -6.17
CA ARG A 694 -3.57 -27.76 -5.05
C ARG A 694 -2.34 -28.55 -5.53
N PRO A 695 -1.15 -28.33 -4.95
CA PRO A 695 0.03 -29.13 -5.28
C PRO A 695 0.01 -30.49 -4.56
N ASP A 696 0.85 -31.40 -5.06
CA ASP A 696 1.08 -32.69 -4.41
C ASP A 696 1.71 -32.51 -3.02
N GLY A 697 1.52 -33.50 -2.16
CA GLY A 697 2.06 -33.49 -0.80
C GLY A 697 1.26 -32.67 0.21
N ILE A 698 0.09 -32.11 -0.16
CA ILE A 698 -0.87 -31.55 0.80
C ILE A 698 -1.84 -32.64 1.27
N VAL A 699 -1.90 -32.90 2.57
CA VAL A 699 -2.74 -33.96 3.17
C VAL A 699 -3.67 -33.40 4.25
N SER A 700 -4.83 -34.01 4.43
CA SER A 700 -5.74 -33.70 5.54
C SER A 700 -5.46 -34.61 6.74
N ARG A 701 -5.39 -34.03 7.94
CA ARG A 701 -5.18 -34.76 9.19
C ARG A 701 -5.95 -34.13 10.35
N THR A 702 -6.44 -34.96 11.26
CA THR A 702 -6.87 -34.54 12.59
C THR A 702 -5.65 -34.59 13.51
N ALA A 703 -5.12 -33.42 13.86
CA ALA A 703 -3.90 -33.35 14.68
C ALA A 703 -4.03 -32.47 15.93
N SER A 704 -5.21 -31.90 16.16
CA SER A 704 -5.49 -31.13 17.36
C SER A 704 -6.91 -31.36 17.88
N ALA A 705 -7.17 -30.96 19.14
CA ALA A 705 -8.51 -30.96 19.72
C ALA A 705 -9.48 -29.98 19.02
N TYR A 706 -8.99 -29.16 18.08
CA TYR A 706 -9.79 -28.19 17.34
C TYR A 706 -10.26 -28.70 15.97
N GLY A 707 -9.95 -29.96 15.63
CA GLY A 707 -10.44 -30.65 14.44
C GLY A 707 -9.37 -30.91 13.40
N SER A 708 -9.83 -31.22 12.18
CA SER A 708 -8.98 -31.53 11.03
C SER A 708 -8.58 -30.29 10.26
N ASP A 709 -7.34 -30.25 9.78
CA ASP A 709 -6.85 -29.22 8.87
C ASP A 709 -5.94 -29.85 7.80
N ILE A 710 -5.47 -29.03 6.86
CA ILE A 710 -4.52 -29.42 5.82
C ILE A 710 -3.07 -29.11 6.23
N TYR A 711 -2.16 -29.98 5.83
CA TYR A 711 -0.74 -29.93 6.19
C TYR A 711 0.12 -30.24 4.98
N ASN A 712 1.34 -29.70 4.97
CA ASN A 712 2.41 -30.27 4.15
C ASN A 712 2.79 -31.64 4.74
N SER A 713 2.70 -32.69 3.93
CA SER A 713 3.05 -34.08 4.31
C SER A 713 4.47 -34.22 4.88
N LYS A 714 5.39 -33.33 4.50
CA LYS A 714 6.75 -33.26 5.06
C LYS A 714 6.76 -32.81 6.53
N TYR A 715 5.81 -31.98 6.93
CA TYR A 715 5.74 -31.33 8.24
C TYR A 715 4.52 -31.81 9.03
N LEU A 716 4.19 -33.10 8.91
CA LEU A 716 3.13 -33.68 9.71
C LEU A 716 3.46 -33.57 11.21
N PRO A 717 2.49 -33.19 12.05
CA PRO A 717 2.67 -33.13 13.48
C PRO A 717 3.05 -34.52 14.02
N LYS A 718 4.12 -34.58 14.81
CA LYS A 718 4.77 -35.84 15.21
C LYS A 718 4.11 -36.56 16.40
N ASN A 719 3.10 -35.96 17.02
CA ASN A 719 2.19 -36.56 18.00
C ASN A 719 0.87 -35.75 17.90
N SER A 720 -0.25 -36.24 18.44
CA SER A 720 -1.45 -35.41 18.52
C SER A 720 -1.14 -34.21 19.42
N GLU A 721 -0.78 -33.06 18.82
CA GLU A 721 -0.56 -31.77 19.47
C GLU A 721 -1.90 -31.20 19.92
N ASN A 722 -2.62 -31.99 20.71
CA ASN A 722 -3.99 -31.69 21.07
C ASN A 722 -4.07 -30.47 21.96
N GLY A 723 -2.97 -30.09 22.63
CA GLY A 723 -2.92 -29.00 23.61
C GLY A 723 -3.97 -29.17 24.71
N VAL A 724 -4.63 -30.33 24.77
CA VAL A 724 -5.84 -30.64 25.52
C VAL A 724 -5.76 -32.11 25.92
N THR A 725 -5.89 -32.38 27.21
CA THR A 725 -5.97 -33.75 27.77
C THR A 725 -6.94 -33.73 28.95
N ARG A 726 -7.48 -34.88 29.36
CA ARG A 726 -8.05 -34.98 30.70
C ARG A 726 -6.91 -35.10 31.69
N ALA A 727 -6.98 -34.36 32.79
CA ALA A 727 -6.07 -34.50 33.91
C ALA A 727 -6.86 -34.60 35.21
N LYS A 728 -6.42 -35.53 36.05
CA LYS A 728 -6.76 -35.55 37.46
C LYS A 728 -5.98 -34.43 38.16
N TYR A 729 -6.64 -33.74 39.06
CA TYR A 729 -6.05 -32.68 39.85
C TYR A 729 -6.65 -32.68 41.24
N ILE A 730 -5.94 -32.05 42.16
CA ILE A 730 -6.43 -31.82 43.50
C ILE A 730 -6.30 -30.34 43.84
N THR A 731 -7.30 -29.81 44.53
CA THR A 731 -7.31 -28.40 44.93
C THR A 731 -6.78 -28.28 46.36
N TYR A 732 -5.86 -27.35 46.58
CA TYR A 732 -5.39 -26.98 47.91
C TYR A 732 -5.22 -25.47 47.98
N GLN A 733 -5.86 -24.83 48.97
CA GLN A 733 -5.88 -23.37 49.15
C GLN A 733 -6.30 -22.61 47.87
N GLY A 734 -7.27 -23.14 47.12
CA GLY A 734 -7.77 -22.53 45.89
C GLY A 734 -6.87 -22.68 44.65
N VAL A 735 -5.78 -23.46 44.74
CA VAL A 735 -4.86 -23.75 43.63
C VAL A 735 -4.95 -25.23 43.25
N ASN A 736 -4.95 -25.50 41.94
CA ASN A 736 -4.98 -26.86 41.41
C ASN A 736 -3.57 -27.42 41.25
N TYR A 737 -3.33 -28.60 41.82
CA TYR A 737 -2.04 -29.30 41.81
C TYR A 737 -2.13 -30.65 41.10
N ILE A 738 -0.97 -31.12 40.62
CA ILE A 738 -0.75 -32.50 40.21
C ILE A 738 -0.83 -33.36 41.49
N PRO A 739 -1.71 -34.36 41.54
CA PRO A 739 -1.83 -35.25 42.69
C PRO A 739 -0.51 -35.96 43.00
N ARG A 740 -0.27 -36.32 44.26
CA ARG A 740 0.87 -37.19 44.60
C ARG A 740 0.56 -38.64 44.27
N ASP A 741 1.62 -39.40 44.06
CA ASP A 741 1.53 -40.85 44.03
C ASP A 741 0.98 -41.33 45.38
N GLY A 742 -0.13 -42.09 45.36
CA GLY A 742 -0.84 -42.56 46.55
C GLY A 742 -2.17 -41.85 46.82
N THR A 743 -2.38 -40.63 46.29
CA THR A 743 -3.66 -39.91 46.49
C THR A 743 -4.81 -40.69 45.81
N PRO A 744 -5.86 -41.10 46.56
CA PRO A 744 -6.92 -41.95 46.00
C PRO A 744 -7.73 -41.29 44.88
N ASP A 745 -8.11 -42.05 43.86
CA ASP A 745 -8.83 -41.55 42.67
C ASP A 745 -10.15 -40.84 42.97
N ASP A 746 -10.87 -41.29 44.02
CA ASP A 746 -12.12 -40.68 44.49
C ASP A 746 -11.92 -39.36 45.24
N MET A 747 -10.66 -39.03 45.57
CA MET A 747 -10.22 -37.76 46.17
C MET A 747 -9.63 -36.82 45.13
N LEU A 748 -9.82 -37.10 43.83
CA LEU A 748 -9.31 -36.29 42.73
C LEU A 748 -10.44 -35.72 41.91
N TYR A 749 -10.29 -34.48 41.50
CA TYR A 749 -11.13 -33.88 40.48
C TYR A 749 -10.60 -34.24 39.10
N GLU A 750 -11.50 -34.43 38.13
CA GLU A 750 -11.13 -34.53 36.72
C GLU A 750 -11.64 -33.34 35.93
N ARG A 751 -10.79 -32.81 35.05
CA ARG A 751 -11.21 -31.82 34.05
C ARG A 751 -10.41 -31.94 32.76
N THR A 752 -11.00 -31.45 31.68
CA THR A 752 -10.28 -31.21 30.43
C THR A 752 -9.36 -30.01 30.64
N VAL A 753 -8.06 -30.25 30.60
CA VAL A 753 -7.01 -29.25 30.80
C VAL A 753 -6.26 -28.97 29.52
N ARG A 754 -5.62 -27.80 29.47
CA ARG A 754 -4.77 -27.35 28.37
C ARG A 754 -3.30 -27.43 28.74
N LYS A 755 -2.50 -28.07 27.88
CA LYS A 755 -1.04 -28.13 28.04
C LYS A 755 -0.41 -27.01 27.21
N ARG A 756 0.38 -26.15 27.86
CA ARG A 756 1.11 -25.05 27.22
C ARG A 756 2.60 -25.36 27.17
N GLU A 757 3.29 -24.76 26.19
CA GLU A 757 4.76 -24.75 26.16
C GLU A 757 5.31 -23.94 27.35
N LYS A 758 4.67 -22.81 27.65
CA LYS A 758 4.99 -21.96 28.81
C LYS A 758 3.83 -21.95 29.81
N PRO A 759 4.05 -22.42 31.05
CA PRO A 759 3.03 -22.40 32.09
C PRO A 759 2.49 -20.99 32.40
N ILE A 760 1.19 -20.84 32.69
CA ILE A 760 0.62 -19.54 33.11
C ILE A 760 1.28 -19.05 34.40
N SER A 761 1.66 -19.96 35.30
CA SER A 761 2.39 -19.62 36.53
C SER A 761 3.73 -18.94 36.27
N GLU A 762 4.44 -19.35 35.22
CA GLU A 762 5.69 -18.72 34.78
C GLU A 762 5.42 -17.38 34.10
N LEU A 763 4.42 -17.31 33.22
CA LEU A 763 3.98 -16.06 32.61
C LEU A 763 3.61 -15.01 33.68
N ILE A 764 2.90 -15.41 34.74
CA ILE A 764 2.55 -14.51 35.86
C ILE A 764 3.81 -13.95 36.50
N LYS A 765 4.81 -14.79 36.78
CA LYS A 765 6.08 -14.36 37.38
C LYS A 765 6.79 -13.34 36.49
N GLU A 766 6.86 -13.59 35.18
CA GLU A 766 7.49 -12.65 34.24
C GLU A 766 6.74 -11.33 34.13
N LEU A 767 5.40 -11.38 34.08
CA LEU A 767 4.56 -10.18 34.08
C LEU A 767 4.77 -9.36 35.36
N GLN A 768 4.78 -10.02 36.52
CA GLN A 768 5.04 -9.36 37.80
C GLN A 768 6.43 -8.72 37.84
N GLN A 769 7.46 -9.41 37.34
CA GLN A 769 8.80 -8.84 37.21
C GLN A 769 8.81 -7.64 36.25
N ALA A 770 8.16 -7.74 35.09
CA ALA A 770 8.06 -6.63 34.15
C ALA A 770 7.34 -5.42 34.75
N PHE A 771 6.27 -5.64 35.54
CA PHE A 771 5.52 -4.59 36.22
C PHE A 771 6.36 -3.80 37.22
N THR A 772 7.39 -4.40 37.83
CA THR A 772 8.30 -3.66 38.72
C THR A 772 9.06 -2.54 38.01
N VAL A 773 9.26 -2.66 36.69
CA VAL A 773 10.00 -1.70 35.87
C VAL A 773 9.05 -0.82 35.04
N MET A 774 7.88 -1.33 34.67
CA MET A 774 6.92 -0.62 33.83
C MET A 774 6.20 0.51 34.59
N ARG A 775 6.39 1.75 34.13
CA ARG A 775 5.72 2.95 34.70
C ARG A 775 4.18 2.91 34.63
N ARG A 776 3.61 2.23 33.64
CA ARG A 776 2.16 2.10 33.43
C ARG A 776 1.85 0.72 32.86
N HIS A 777 0.99 -0.03 33.55
CA HIS A 777 0.49 -1.33 33.10
C HIS A 777 -0.94 -1.53 33.62
N ASN A 778 -1.69 -2.45 33.01
CA ASN A 778 -3.00 -2.86 33.53
C ASN A 778 -2.85 -3.87 34.68
N SER A 779 -3.96 -4.29 35.28
CA SER A 779 -3.95 -5.38 36.27
C SER A 779 -3.43 -6.68 35.67
N LEU A 780 -2.87 -7.59 36.49
CA LEU A 780 -2.41 -8.91 36.04
C LEU A 780 -3.50 -9.66 35.25
N SER A 781 -4.75 -9.63 35.75
CA SER A 781 -5.92 -10.27 35.13
C SER A 781 -6.20 -9.80 33.70
N TYR A 782 -5.79 -8.58 33.33
CA TYR A 782 -5.92 -8.07 31.96
C TYR A 782 -5.04 -8.84 30.97
N TYR A 783 -3.88 -9.33 31.44
CA TYR A 783 -2.89 -10.00 30.60
C TYR A 783 -3.08 -11.51 30.54
N LEU A 784 -3.92 -12.09 31.40
CA LEU A 784 -4.14 -13.53 31.38
C LEU A 784 -4.96 -13.96 30.15
N PRO A 785 -4.56 -15.04 29.46
CA PRO A 785 -5.37 -15.68 28.44
C PRO A 785 -6.77 -16.07 28.94
N GLN A 786 -7.77 -16.03 28.06
CA GLN A 786 -9.16 -16.35 28.39
C GLN A 786 -9.38 -17.80 28.87
N ASP A 787 -8.43 -18.68 28.61
CA ASP A 787 -8.39 -20.10 29.00
C ASP A 787 -7.31 -20.39 30.06
N ALA A 788 -6.82 -19.37 30.77
CA ALA A 788 -5.83 -19.53 31.83
C ALA A 788 -6.32 -20.44 32.97
N ASP A 789 -7.61 -20.38 33.30
CA ASP A 789 -8.28 -21.23 34.30
C ASP A 789 -8.34 -22.71 33.91
N LYS A 790 -8.22 -23.00 32.60
CA LYS A 790 -8.26 -24.34 32.01
C LYS A 790 -6.87 -24.96 31.84
N GLU A 791 -5.81 -24.32 32.32
CA GLU A 791 -4.47 -24.90 32.23
C GLU A 791 -4.35 -26.18 33.07
N ALA A 792 -3.50 -27.11 32.60
CA ALA A 792 -3.07 -28.26 33.37
C ALA A 792 -2.29 -27.80 34.62
N PRO A 793 -2.54 -28.40 35.80
CA PRO A 793 -1.67 -28.19 36.95
C PRO A 793 -0.21 -28.49 36.59
N THR A 794 0.71 -27.64 37.03
CA THR A 794 2.16 -27.78 36.78
C THR A 794 2.97 -27.99 38.05
N GLN A 795 2.35 -27.82 39.22
CA GLN A 795 2.97 -28.01 40.53
C GLN A 795 2.38 -29.25 41.20
N ILE A 796 3.20 -30.04 41.87
CA ILE A 796 2.77 -31.20 42.67
C ILE A 796 2.12 -30.71 43.96
N ASP A 797 1.12 -31.44 44.47
CA ASP A 797 0.44 -31.15 45.74
C ASP A 797 1.47 -30.89 46.87
N PRO A 798 1.42 -29.69 47.50
CA PRO A 798 2.40 -29.31 48.52
C PRO A 798 2.20 -30.08 49.84
N ARG A 799 1.03 -30.69 50.08
CA ARG A 799 0.81 -31.56 51.24
C ARG A 799 1.80 -32.73 51.19
N LYS A 800 2.38 -33.08 52.34
CA LYS A 800 3.32 -34.18 52.47
C LYS A 800 2.66 -35.25 53.32
N ASP A 801 2.68 -36.48 52.82
CA ASP A 801 2.32 -37.66 53.58
C ASP A 801 3.34 -37.83 54.72
N ASP A 802 2.84 -37.91 55.96
CA ASP A 802 3.65 -38.15 57.15
C ASP A 802 3.78 -39.65 57.50
N GLY A 803 3.13 -40.52 56.72
CA GLY A 803 3.16 -41.98 56.85
C GLY A 803 2.21 -42.53 57.91
N ALA A 804 1.40 -41.70 58.56
CA ALA A 804 0.41 -42.10 59.55
C ALA A 804 -1.01 -41.76 59.11
N ALA A 805 -1.99 -42.61 59.46
CA ALA A 805 -3.38 -42.31 59.17
C ALA A 805 -3.85 -41.04 59.91
N PRO A 806 -4.69 -40.18 59.28
CA PRO A 806 -5.13 -38.94 59.88
C PRO A 806 -6.07 -39.20 61.07
N ASN A 807 -6.25 -38.20 61.94
CA ASN A 807 -7.23 -38.28 63.02
C ASN A 807 -8.66 -38.36 62.45
N ALA A 808 -9.52 -39.11 63.14
CA ALA A 808 -10.92 -39.21 62.76
C ALA A 808 -11.63 -37.84 62.88
N PRO A 809 -12.57 -37.51 61.97
CA PRO A 809 -13.41 -36.32 62.10
C PRO A 809 -14.23 -36.33 63.40
N SER A 810 -14.48 -35.16 63.98
CA SER A 810 -15.22 -35.01 65.24
C SER A 810 -16.57 -34.34 65.03
N SER A 811 -17.40 -34.30 66.08
CA SER A 811 -18.68 -33.58 66.10
C SER A 811 -19.62 -33.96 64.95
N VAL A 812 -19.62 -35.24 64.57
CA VAL A 812 -20.50 -35.75 63.51
C VAL A 812 -21.94 -35.69 64.01
N SER A 813 -22.80 -34.98 63.29
CA SER A 813 -24.22 -34.84 63.59
C SER A 813 -25.05 -35.10 62.33
N VAL A 814 -26.27 -35.57 62.52
CA VAL A 814 -27.21 -35.85 61.44
C VAL A 814 -28.50 -35.11 61.72
N SER A 815 -28.94 -34.28 60.78
CA SER A 815 -30.27 -33.67 60.79
C SER A 815 -31.08 -34.14 59.59
N TYR A 816 -32.41 -34.17 59.72
CA TYR A 816 -33.30 -34.49 58.60
C TYR A 816 -34.03 -33.23 58.14
N SER A 817 -33.99 -32.97 56.84
CA SER A 817 -34.70 -31.86 56.20
C SER A 817 -35.14 -32.32 54.81
N ASP A 818 -36.42 -32.09 54.45
CA ASP A 818 -37.03 -32.49 53.17
C ASP A 818 -36.73 -33.94 52.74
N GLY A 819 -36.82 -34.89 53.68
CA GLY A 819 -36.58 -36.31 53.40
C GLY A 819 -35.11 -36.68 53.13
N LYS A 820 -34.16 -35.79 53.42
CA LYS A 820 -32.71 -36.04 53.32
C LYS A 820 -32.05 -35.94 54.68
N ALA A 821 -31.15 -36.89 54.96
CA ALA A 821 -30.18 -36.79 56.05
C ALA A 821 -29.05 -35.83 55.63
N ILE A 822 -28.80 -34.81 56.44
CA ILE A 822 -27.69 -33.88 56.31
C ILE A 822 -26.68 -34.22 57.41
N ILE A 823 -25.50 -34.69 57.03
CA ILE A 823 -24.47 -35.16 57.94
C ILE A 823 -23.38 -34.11 58.00
N SER A 824 -23.31 -33.36 59.10
CA SER A 824 -22.30 -32.32 59.33
C SER A 824 -21.22 -32.83 60.26
N PHE A 825 -19.98 -32.36 60.10
CA PHE A 825 -18.85 -32.78 60.94
C PHE A 825 -17.81 -31.67 61.07
N SER A 826 -16.96 -31.78 62.09
CA SER A 826 -15.75 -30.97 62.22
C SER A 826 -14.57 -31.68 61.55
N PRO A 827 -13.73 -30.96 60.78
CA PRO A 827 -12.62 -31.55 60.05
C PRO A 827 -11.57 -32.16 60.98
N SER A 828 -10.77 -33.08 60.44
CA SER A 828 -9.55 -33.53 61.08
C SER A 828 -8.51 -32.41 61.14
N GLY A 829 -7.73 -32.34 62.22
CA GLY A 829 -6.69 -31.31 62.42
C GLY A 829 -5.40 -31.54 61.61
N ASN A 830 -5.29 -32.68 60.93
CA ASN A 830 -4.13 -33.05 60.13
C ASN A 830 -4.05 -32.23 58.83
N SER A 831 -2.87 -31.66 58.54
CA SER A 831 -2.67 -30.74 57.40
C SER A 831 -2.57 -31.43 56.03
N ASP A 832 -2.40 -32.74 56.02
CA ASP A 832 -2.23 -33.59 54.84
C ASP A 832 -3.55 -34.25 54.37
N VAL A 833 -4.66 -33.97 55.05
CA VAL A 833 -5.99 -34.47 54.67
C VAL A 833 -6.44 -33.93 53.31
N VAL A 834 -6.90 -34.83 52.45
CA VAL A 834 -7.40 -34.53 51.10
C VAL A 834 -8.92 -34.52 51.02
N GLY A 835 -9.59 -35.30 51.86
CA GLY A 835 -11.04 -35.37 51.87
C GLY A 835 -11.58 -36.35 52.90
N TYR A 836 -12.87 -36.61 52.80
CA TYR A 836 -13.64 -37.38 53.76
C TYR A 836 -14.55 -38.37 53.04
N ARG A 837 -14.76 -39.56 53.61
CA ARG A 837 -15.68 -40.57 53.09
C ARG A 837 -16.86 -40.76 54.05
N LEU A 838 -18.04 -41.01 53.49
CA LEU A 838 -19.24 -41.30 54.27
C LEU A 838 -19.56 -42.80 54.26
N TYR A 839 -19.82 -43.34 55.44
CA TYR A 839 -20.29 -44.69 55.64
C TYR A 839 -21.66 -44.69 56.29
N ARG A 840 -22.50 -45.64 55.89
CA ARG A 840 -23.87 -45.79 56.41
C ARG A 840 -24.13 -47.22 56.81
N SER A 841 -24.78 -47.38 57.95
CA SER A 841 -25.48 -48.59 58.35
C SER A 841 -26.98 -48.33 58.30
N THR A 842 -27.74 -49.23 57.70
CA THR A 842 -29.21 -49.18 57.68
C THR A 842 -29.75 -50.27 58.59
N ASP A 843 -30.70 -49.92 59.47
CA ASP A 843 -31.39 -50.82 60.39
C ASP A 843 -30.46 -51.72 61.22
N GLY A 844 -29.34 -51.15 61.69
CA GLY A 844 -28.35 -51.83 62.52
C GLY A 844 -27.46 -52.83 61.79
N GLY A 845 -27.46 -52.82 60.45
CA GLY A 845 -26.59 -53.65 59.62
C GLY A 845 -25.11 -53.27 59.65
N SER A 846 -24.33 -53.85 58.72
CA SER A 846 -22.92 -53.49 58.55
C SER A 846 -22.80 -52.09 57.93
N PHE A 847 -21.75 -51.35 58.30
CA PHE A 847 -21.48 -50.05 57.67
C PHE A 847 -20.90 -50.25 56.27
N GLU A 848 -21.57 -49.68 55.28
CA GLU A 848 -21.14 -49.68 53.89
C GLU A 848 -20.70 -48.30 53.46
N ARG A 849 -19.66 -48.25 52.61
CA ARG A 849 -19.18 -47.01 52.00
C ARG A 849 -20.15 -46.55 50.94
N LEU A 850 -20.67 -45.33 51.05
CA LEU A 850 -21.67 -44.82 50.10
C LEU A 850 -21.11 -44.27 48.78
N GLY A 851 -19.80 -44.39 48.55
CA GLY A 851 -19.11 -43.81 47.39
C GLY A 851 -19.09 -42.28 47.36
N LYS A 852 -19.70 -41.60 48.33
CA LYS A 852 -19.74 -40.15 48.48
C LYS A 852 -18.46 -39.66 49.15
N VAL A 853 -17.88 -38.60 48.59
CA VAL A 853 -16.68 -37.93 49.09
C VAL A 853 -16.96 -36.44 49.24
N VAL A 854 -16.40 -35.85 50.30
CA VAL A 854 -16.34 -34.40 50.50
C VAL A 854 -14.87 -34.03 50.59
N MET A 855 -14.45 -33.03 49.80
CA MET A 855 -13.04 -32.62 49.74
C MET A 855 -12.65 -31.78 50.96
N ALA A 856 -11.36 -31.76 51.31
CA ALA A 856 -10.86 -31.05 52.49
C ALA A 856 -11.12 -29.53 52.44
N ASP A 857 -11.20 -28.96 51.24
CA ASP A 857 -11.54 -27.55 50.98
C ASP A 857 -13.04 -27.30 50.78
N GLY A 858 -13.86 -28.34 50.72
CA GLY A 858 -15.31 -28.28 50.53
C GLY A 858 -16.12 -28.12 51.82
N SER A 859 -17.45 -28.06 51.68
CA SER A 859 -18.39 -28.03 52.81
C SER A 859 -18.23 -29.28 53.67
N LYS A 860 -18.13 -29.16 55.00
CA LYS A 860 -18.02 -30.29 55.93
C LYS A 860 -19.37 -30.95 56.22
N VAL A 861 -20.08 -31.23 55.13
CA VAL A 861 -21.46 -31.67 55.11
C VAL A 861 -21.63 -32.68 53.98
N PHE A 862 -22.18 -33.85 54.30
CA PHE A 862 -22.74 -34.78 53.32
C PHE A 862 -24.26 -34.68 53.31
N SER A 863 -24.87 -35.12 52.21
CA SER A 863 -26.31 -35.36 52.14
C SER A 863 -26.59 -36.79 51.69
N ASP A 864 -27.51 -37.47 52.37
CA ASP A 864 -27.98 -38.81 52.03
C ASP A 864 -29.51 -38.93 52.06
N SER A 865 -30.06 -39.87 51.30
CA SER A 865 -31.50 -40.16 51.26
C SER A 865 -31.70 -41.64 51.60
N PRO A 866 -31.67 -41.99 52.90
CA PRO A 866 -31.91 -43.36 53.30
C PRO A 866 -33.37 -43.71 53.00
N GLY A 867 -33.62 -44.74 52.19
CA GLY A 867 -34.93 -45.12 51.66
C GLY A 867 -35.90 -45.73 52.67
N GLY A 868 -36.12 -45.07 53.81
CA GLY A 868 -37.21 -45.39 54.75
C GLY A 868 -36.86 -46.22 56.00
N GLY A 869 -35.58 -46.39 56.36
CA GLY A 869 -35.13 -47.10 57.57
C GLY A 869 -34.29 -46.24 58.53
N SER A 870 -33.97 -46.74 59.72
CA SER A 870 -33.07 -46.09 60.67
C SER A 870 -31.64 -46.10 60.10
N ALA A 871 -31.02 -44.92 59.97
CA ALA A 871 -29.69 -44.81 59.37
C ALA A 871 -28.69 -44.23 60.37
N SER A 872 -27.58 -44.95 60.55
CA SER A 872 -26.42 -44.49 61.30
C SER A 872 -25.29 -44.18 60.34
N TYR A 873 -24.57 -43.09 60.59
CA TYR A 873 -23.47 -42.63 59.75
C TYR A 873 -22.19 -42.48 60.57
N TYR A 874 -21.05 -42.71 59.93
CA TYR A 874 -19.78 -42.16 60.39
C TYR A 874 -19.00 -41.61 59.20
N VAL A 875 -18.05 -40.74 59.51
CA VAL A 875 -17.17 -40.12 58.53
C VAL A 875 -15.73 -40.51 58.85
N THR A 876 -14.94 -40.78 57.83
CA THR A 876 -13.49 -40.97 57.94
C THR A 876 -12.77 -39.84 57.20
N ALA A 877 -11.56 -39.50 57.65
CA ALA A 877 -10.65 -38.61 56.94
C ALA A 877 -9.69 -39.44 56.09
N VAL A 878 -9.30 -38.92 54.93
CA VAL A 878 -8.33 -39.54 54.03
C VAL A 878 -7.20 -38.56 53.78
N ASP A 879 -5.95 -38.99 53.91
CA ASP A 879 -4.76 -38.18 53.66
C ASP A 879 -4.26 -38.25 52.21
N VAL A 880 -3.22 -37.47 51.92
CA VAL A 880 -2.59 -37.37 50.59
C VAL A 880 -1.85 -38.65 50.16
N GLY A 881 -1.42 -39.47 51.11
CA GLY A 881 -0.81 -40.80 50.89
C GLY A 881 -1.83 -41.92 50.67
N GLY A 882 -3.11 -41.64 50.95
CA GLY A 882 -4.23 -42.57 50.81
C GLY A 882 -4.56 -43.36 52.09
N HIS A 883 -3.97 -43.04 53.23
CA HIS A 883 -4.38 -43.65 54.49
C HIS A 883 -5.70 -43.06 54.96
N GLU A 884 -6.56 -43.92 55.47
CA GLU A 884 -7.89 -43.57 55.97
C GLU A 884 -7.91 -43.69 57.49
N SER A 885 -8.48 -42.66 58.15
CA SER A 885 -8.63 -42.65 59.61
C SER A 885 -9.51 -43.79 60.10
N GLY A 886 -9.45 -44.07 61.40
CA GLY A 886 -10.53 -44.78 62.08
C GLY A 886 -11.89 -44.05 61.92
N PRO A 887 -13.02 -44.72 62.19
CA PRO A 887 -14.34 -44.11 62.09
C PRO A 887 -14.52 -42.99 63.12
N SER A 888 -15.21 -41.92 62.75
CA SER A 888 -15.71 -40.93 63.70
C SER A 888 -16.68 -41.56 64.71
N THR A 889 -17.08 -40.77 65.72
CA THR A 889 -18.29 -41.10 66.49
C THR A 889 -19.48 -41.29 65.54
N LYS A 890 -20.24 -42.37 65.75
CA LYS A 890 -21.42 -42.70 64.95
C LYS A 890 -22.54 -41.73 65.30
N ALA A 891 -23.23 -41.21 64.30
CA ALA A 891 -24.38 -40.34 64.46
C ALA A 891 -25.59 -40.95 63.76
N SER A 892 -26.74 -40.95 64.43
CA SER A 892 -28.00 -41.47 63.90
C SER A 892 -29.11 -40.49 64.19
N ALA A 893 -30.09 -40.40 63.29
CA ALA A 893 -31.34 -39.72 63.57
C ALA A 893 -32.50 -40.54 62.98
N VAL A 894 -33.65 -40.53 63.65
CA VAL A 894 -34.86 -41.23 63.21
C VAL A 894 -35.69 -40.25 62.36
N PRO A 895 -36.24 -40.66 61.20
CA PRO A 895 -37.14 -39.79 60.44
C PRO A 895 -38.37 -39.43 61.28
N VAL A 896 -38.58 -38.15 61.57
CA VAL A 896 -39.78 -37.69 62.27
C VAL A 896 -40.96 -37.70 61.30
N VAL A 897 -41.96 -38.55 61.55
CA VAL A 897 -43.30 -38.48 60.94
C VAL A 897 -44.19 -37.68 61.89
N PRO A 898 -44.87 -36.61 61.46
CA PRO A 898 -45.73 -35.82 62.36
C PRO A 898 -47.11 -36.48 62.54
N PRO A 899 -47.67 -36.58 63.76
CA PRO A 899 -49.09 -36.77 64.00
C PRO A 899 -49.83 -35.45 64.24
N ALA A 900 -51.16 -35.50 64.08
CA ALA A 900 -52.11 -34.39 64.11
C ALA A 900 -52.64 -34.02 65.52
N ASP A 901 -52.96 -32.74 65.66
CA ASP A 901 -53.92 -32.04 66.53
C ASP A 901 -53.98 -32.25 68.07
N SER A 902 -54.13 -31.08 68.72
CA SER A 902 -54.85 -30.72 69.95
C SER A 902 -54.11 -30.60 71.31
N GLU A 903 -54.22 -29.36 71.82
CA GLU A 903 -54.40 -28.87 73.20
C GLU A 903 -53.31 -29.01 74.29
N SER A 904 -52.87 -27.84 74.78
CA SER A 904 -52.21 -27.55 76.08
C SER A 904 -53.10 -27.96 77.28
N PRO A 905 -52.64 -28.09 78.56
CA PRO A 905 -51.54 -27.33 79.20
C PRO A 905 -50.70 -28.04 80.31
N ASP A 906 -49.85 -27.22 80.94
CA ASP A 906 -49.21 -27.27 82.27
C ASP A 906 -47.72 -27.70 82.43
N ILE A 907 -47.01 -26.75 83.07
CA ILE A 907 -45.60 -26.59 83.48
C ILE A 907 -45.56 -26.91 85.00
N PRO A 908 -44.52 -27.53 85.64
CA PRO A 908 -43.22 -26.86 85.86
C PRO A 908 -41.94 -27.69 86.09
N GLY A 909 -40.78 -27.02 85.97
CA GLY A 909 -39.60 -27.35 86.80
C GLY A 909 -38.21 -27.23 86.15
N GLU A 910 -37.72 -25.99 86.01
CA GLU A 910 -36.34 -25.46 86.13
C GLU A 910 -35.07 -26.29 85.83
N GLY A 911 -34.14 -25.65 85.10
CA GLY A 911 -32.71 -25.96 85.09
C GLY A 911 -31.95 -25.29 83.93
N ASP A 912 -31.75 -23.97 84.04
CA ASP A 912 -31.17 -23.07 83.03
C ASP A 912 -29.62 -23.12 83.00
N GLU A 913 -29.01 -23.16 81.80
CA GLU A 913 -27.66 -22.60 81.51
C GLU A 913 -27.52 -22.23 80.01
N THR A 914 -28.05 -21.05 79.67
CA THR A 914 -27.52 -20.01 78.75
C THR A 914 -26.87 -20.38 77.40
N GLY A 915 -27.71 -20.36 76.36
CA GLY A 915 -27.34 -19.99 74.99
C GLY A 915 -28.58 -19.38 74.32
N ALA A 916 -28.62 -18.05 74.17
CA ALA A 916 -29.84 -17.33 73.79
C ALA A 916 -30.45 -17.85 72.48
N GLN A 917 -31.58 -18.55 72.56
CA GLN A 917 -32.45 -18.81 71.42
C GLN A 917 -33.32 -17.58 71.14
N PRO A 918 -33.51 -17.19 69.87
CA PRO A 918 -34.38 -16.07 69.53
C PRO A 918 -35.83 -16.43 69.84
N THR A 919 -36.55 -15.56 70.54
CA THR A 919 -37.99 -15.73 70.86
C THR A 919 -38.92 -15.08 69.83
N GLU A 920 -38.37 -14.38 68.84
CA GLU A 920 -39.12 -13.67 67.79
C GLU A 920 -38.49 -13.89 66.41
N VAL A 921 -39.28 -13.66 65.35
CA VAL A 921 -38.77 -13.59 63.97
C VAL A 921 -37.76 -12.44 63.83
N PRO A 922 -36.73 -12.58 62.98
CA PRO A 922 -35.64 -11.62 62.92
C PRO A 922 -36.09 -10.30 62.29
N THR A 923 -35.32 -9.22 62.48
CA THR A 923 -35.59 -7.94 61.80
C THR A 923 -35.22 -7.98 60.32
N ALA A 924 -35.90 -7.16 59.53
CA ALA A 924 -35.67 -7.07 58.08
C ALA A 924 -34.25 -6.58 57.75
N PRO A 925 -33.60 -7.09 56.68
CA PRO A 925 -32.29 -6.61 56.24
C PRO A 925 -32.29 -5.12 55.89
N GLU A 926 -31.24 -4.41 56.33
CA GLU A 926 -31.10 -2.97 56.11
C GLU A 926 -30.21 -2.64 54.90
N GLN A 927 -30.45 -1.48 54.28
CA GLN A 927 -29.67 -0.92 53.16
C GLN A 927 -29.35 -1.90 52.01
N PRO A 928 -30.34 -2.61 51.45
CA PRO A 928 -30.09 -3.43 50.27
C PRO A 928 -29.55 -2.57 49.11
N GLN A 929 -28.62 -3.12 48.33
CA GLN A 929 -28.07 -2.53 47.12
C GLN A 929 -27.99 -3.61 46.04
N ALA A 930 -28.34 -3.25 44.82
CA ALA A 930 -28.21 -4.11 43.65
C ALA A 930 -27.25 -3.45 42.66
N LYS A 931 -26.33 -4.23 42.09
CA LYS A 931 -25.39 -3.74 41.06
C LYS A 931 -25.33 -4.72 39.90
N ALA A 932 -25.53 -4.20 38.69
CA ALA A 932 -25.40 -5.00 37.48
C ALA A 932 -23.93 -5.40 37.21
N ALA A 933 -23.68 -6.69 36.99
CA ALA A 933 -22.38 -7.26 36.63
C ALA A 933 -22.52 -8.12 35.35
N GLY A 934 -22.61 -7.46 34.19
CA GLY A 934 -22.77 -8.15 32.91
C GLY A 934 -24.20 -8.68 32.71
N THR A 935 -24.39 -10.00 32.76
CA THR A 935 -25.71 -10.67 32.71
C THR A 935 -26.19 -11.13 34.09
N SER A 936 -25.43 -10.85 35.15
CA SER A 936 -25.81 -11.12 36.54
C SER A 936 -26.08 -9.82 37.30
N VAL A 937 -26.77 -9.94 38.43
CA VAL A 937 -26.97 -8.87 39.41
C VAL A 937 -26.42 -9.35 40.73
N VAL A 938 -25.55 -8.54 41.33
CA VAL A 938 -25.02 -8.79 42.67
C VAL A 938 -25.81 -7.91 43.65
N LEU A 939 -26.42 -8.56 44.63
CA LEU A 939 -27.12 -7.95 45.76
C LEU A 939 -26.22 -7.96 46.99
N GLN A 940 -26.23 -6.87 47.74
CA GLN A 940 -25.55 -6.74 49.03
C GLN A 940 -26.47 -5.99 50.01
N TRP A 941 -26.42 -6.33 51.29
CA TRP A 941 -27.19 -5.67 52.35
C TRP A 941 -26.42 -5.71 53.67
N SER A 942 -26.90 -4.99 54.67
CA SER A 942 -26.40 -5.07 56.04
C SER A 942 -27.14 -6.17 56.80
N ALA A 943 -26.41 -6.95 57.60
CA ALA A 943 -27.03 -7.92 58.51
C ALA A 943 -27.95 -7.19 59.50
N GLY A 944 -29.09 -7.81 59.87
CA GLY A 944 -29.96 -7.33 60.92
C GLY A 944 -29.27 -7.32 62.30
N LYS A 945 -29.99 -6.96 63.36
CA LYS A 945 -29.41 -6.82 64.70
C LYS A 945 -28.77 -8.13 65.17
N PRO A 946 -27.58 -8.11 65.79
CA PRO A 946 -26.90 -9.32 66.27
C PRO A 946 -27.72 -10.19 67.24
N ALA A 947 -28.70 -9.59 67.94
CA ALA A 947 -29.60 -10.28 68.86
C ALA A 947 -30.64 -11.20 68.16
N ASP A 948 -30.77 -11.12 66.83
CA ASP A 948 -31.83 -11.81 66.08
C ASP A 948 -31.46 -13.26 65.68
N ALA A 949 -30.24 -13.71 66.01
CA ALA A 949 -29.72 -15.05 65.72
C ALA A 949 -30.00 -15.51 64.27
N ILE A 950 -29.73 -14.63 63.30
CA ILE A 950 -30.02 -14.83 61.87
C ILE A 950 -29.23 -16.05 61.35
N THR A 951 -29.95 -17.02 60.81
CA THR A 951 -29.40 -18.25 60.22
C THR A 951 -29.27 -18.17 58.69
N GLY A 952 -29.84 -17.14 58.06
CA GLY A 952 -29.66 -16.86 56.63
C GLY A 952 -30.58 -15.77 56.09
N TYR A 953 -30.64 -15.66 54.76
CA TYR A 953 -31.47 -14.69 54.04
C TYR A 953 -32.15 -15.32 52.82
N ASN A 954 -33.40 -14.96 52.56
CA ASN A 954 -34.11 -15.28 51.32
C ASN A 954 -34.16 -14.07 50.41
N VAL A 955 -33.92 -14.28 49.12
CA VAL A 955 -33.90 -13.23 48.10
C VAL A 955 -35.07 -13.43 47.16
N TYR A 956 -35.82 -12.35 46.95
CA TYR A 956 -37.02 -12.35 46.11
C TYR A 956 -36.88 -11.37 44.94
N TYR A 957 -37.53 -11.68 43.82
CA TYR A 957 -37.50 -10.90 42.58
C TYR A 957 -38.92 -10.62 42.05
N SER A 958 -39.16 -9.38 41.62
CA SER A 958 -40.35 -8.97 40.86
C SER A 958 -39.94 -8.14 39.65
N GLU A 959 -40.49 -8.45 38.48
CA GLU A 959 -40.18 -7.70 37.25
C GLU A 959 -40.78 -6.27 37.26
N SER A 960 -41.95 -6.09 37.89
CA SER A 960 -42.67 -4.80 37.94
C SER A 960 -42.38 -3.99 39.20
N GLY A 961 -41.87 -4.63 40.26
CA GLY A 961 -41.72 -4.01 41.59
C GLY A 961 -43.00 -4.01 42.44
N ALA A 962 -44.12 -4.47 41.88
CA ALA A 962 -45.35 -4.78 42.60
C ALA A 962 -45.42 -6.27 42.95
N GLU A 963 -46.22 -6.62 43.96
CA GLU A 963 -46.48 -8.02 44.34
C GLU A 963 -47.13 -8.81 43.19
N PRO A 964 -46.86 -10.13 43.07
CA PRO A 964 -46.06 -10.95 43.98
C PRO A 964 -44.56 -10.96 43.64
N PHE A 965 -43.71 -10.83 44.67
CA PHE A 965 -42.27 -11.13 44.59
C PHE A 965 -42.02 -12.65 44.67
N LYS A 966 -41.23 -13.22 43.76
CA LYS A 966 -40.90 -14.65 43.72
C LYS A 966 -39.56 -14.93 44.40
N ASN A 967 -39.49 -15.92 45.29
CA ASN A 967 -38.22 -16.36 45.88
C ASN A 967 -37.31 -16.93 44.77
N ILE A 968 -36.09 -16.41 44.67
CA ILE A 968 -35.09 -16.79 43.67
C ILE A 968 -33.84 -17.46 44.28
N GLY A 969 -33.81 -17.62 45.61
CA GLY A 969 -32.77 -18.37 46.31
C GLY A 969 -32.46 -17.80 47.70
N SER A 970 -31.64 -18.54 48.42
CA SER A 970 -31.24 -18.25 49.81
C SER A 970 -29.73 -18.19 49.95
N THR A 971 -29.24 -17.46 50.96
CA THR A 971 -27.81 -17.35 51.26
C THR A 971 -27.60 -17.15 52.76
N ALA A 972 -26.52 -17.71 53.31
CA ALA A 972 -26.10 -17.43 54.69
C ALA A 972 -25.30 -16.12 54.80
N ASN A 973 -24.86 -15.56 53.66
CA ASN A 973 -24.06 -14.34 53.60
C ASN A 973 -24.95 -13.13 53.30
N THR A 974 -24.48 -11.92 53.63
CA THR A 974 -25.17 -10.66 53.30
C THR A 974 -25.01 -10.22 51.84
N ASN A 975 -24.77 -11.18 50.95
CA ASN A 975 -24.68 -10.97 49.51
C ASN A 975 -25.24 -12.16 48.72
N PHE A 976 -25.72 -11.89 47.50
CA PHE A 976 -26.32 -12.89 46.61
C PHE A 976 -26.15 -12.51 45.13
N GLU A 977 -25.73 -13.44 44.28
CA GLU A 977 -25.60 -13.22 42.83
C GLU A 977 -26.72 -13.93 42.05
N TYR A 978 -27.53 -13.16 41.32
CA TYR A 978 -28.61 -13.68 40.49
C TYR A 978 -28.26 -13.69 39.00
N LYS A 979 -28.44 -14.83 38.31
CA LYS A 979 -28.04 -15.06 36.90
C LYS A 979 -29.20 -15.52 36.00
N PRO A 980 -30.13 -14.64 35.59
CA PRO A 980 -31.32 -15.04 34.83
C PRO A 980 -31.09 -15.24 33.32
N GLY A 981 -29.84 -15.36 32.85
CA GLY A 981 -29.50 -15.57 31.43
C GLY A 981 -29.75 -14.38 30.48
N ARG A 982 -30.37 -13.28 30.96
CA ARG A 982 -30.56 -11.99 30.26
C ARG A 982 -30.33 -10.84 31.25
N LYS A 983 -30.08 -9.60 30.76
CA LYS A 983 -29.89 -8.43 31.64
C LYS A 983 -31.14 -8.21 32.51
N PRO A 984 -31.07 -8.30 33.85
CA PRO A 984 -32.25 -8.17 34.71
C PRO A 984 -32.70 -6.70 34.76
N LYS A 985 -34.02 -6.45 34.69
CA LYS A 985 -34.61 -5.10 34.80
C LYS A 985 -35.61 -4.95 35.97
N GLY A 986 -35.71 -5.96 36.83
CA GLY A 986 -36.67 -5.98 37.95
C GLY A 986 -36.10 -5.50 39.29
N TRP A 987 -36.95 -5.63 40.30
CA TRP A 987 -36.70 -5.26 41.69
C TRP A 987 -36.43 -6.48 42.55
N PHE A 988 -35.64 -6.29 43.60
CA PHE A 988 -35.24 -7.32 44.54
C PHE A 988 -35.59 -6.92 45.96
N ARG A 989 -35.96 -7.90 46.78
CA ARG A 989 -36.14 -7.75 48.24
C ARG A 989 -35.47 -8.92 48.95
N VAL A 990 -35.11 -8.72 50.21
CA VAL A 990 -34.44 -9.73 51.02
C VAL A 990 -35.17 -9.86 52.37
N THR A 991 -35.39 -11.08 52.85
CA THR A 991 -35.83 -11.36 54.23
C THR A 991 -34.69 -12.02 55.01
N SER A 992 -34.62 -11.79 56.31
CA SER A 992 -33.78 -12.53 57.25
C SER A 992 -34.55 -13.78 57.71
N MET A 993 -33.85 -14.86 58.01
CA MET A 993 -34.45 -16.06 58.62
C MET A 993 -33.72 -16.44 59.91
N ASN A 994 -34.45 -16.94 60.90
CA ASN A 994 -33.91 -17.62 62.07
C ASN A 994 -34.81 -18.84 62.40
N THR A 995 -34.59 -19.46 63.56
CA THR A 995 -35.36 -20.64 63.99
C THR A 995 -36.85 -20.37 64.27
N MET A 996 -37.27 -19.10 64.39
CA MET A 996 -38.67 -18.68 64.61
C MET A 996 -39.41 -18.31 63.33
N GLY A 997 -38.71 -18.15 62.20
CA GLY A 997 -39.33 -17.87 60.89
C GLY A 997 -38.63 -16.75 60.09
N GLU A 998 -39.31 -16.25 59.06
CA GLU A 998 -38.81 -15.19 58.19
C GLU A 998 -39.26 -13.79 58.66
N SER A 999 -38.36 -12.82 58.53
CA SER A 999 -38.65 -11.41 58.76
C SER A 999 -39.62 -10.82 57.73
N ALA A 1000 -40.13 -9.62 58.01
CA ALA A 1000 -40.66 -8.77 56.96
C ALA A 1000 -39.57 -8.49 55.88
N PRO A 1001 -39.94 -8.28 54.61
CA PRO A 1001 -38.96 -8.05 53.55
C PRO A 1001 -38.33 -6.64 53.62
N SER A 1002 -37.09 -6.53 53.16
CA SER A 1002 -36.39 -5.26 52.99
C SER A 1002 -37.09 -4.34 51.98
N GLY A 1003 -36.69 -3.07 51.95
CA GLY A 1003 -37.03 -2.17 50.84
C GLY A 1003 -36.63 -2.76 49.48
N ALA A 1004 -37.45 -2.53 48.45
CA ALA A 1004 -37.17 -3.03 47.11
C ALA A 1004 -36.03 -2.25 46.44
N VAL A 1005 -35.09 -2.96 45.80
CA VAL A 1005 -33.93 -2.34 45.13
C VAL A 1005 -33.76 -2.85 43.71
N ARG A 1006 -33.17 -2.02 42.85
CA ARG A 1006 -32.93 -2.35 41.44
C ARG A 1006 -31.48 -2.06 41.04
N PRO A 1007 -30.92 -2.78 40.06
CA PRO A 1007 -29.51 -2.69 39.67
C PRO A 1007 -29.12 -1.45 38.88
#